data_AF-D4AEC7-F1
#
_entry.id   AF-D4AEC7-F1
#
_cell.length_a   1.000
_cell.length_b   1.000
_cell.length_c   1.000
_cell.angle_alpha   90.00
_cell.angle_beta   90.00
_cell.angle_gamma   90.00
#
_symmetry.space_group_name_H-M   'P 1'
#
loop_
_entity.id
_entity.type
_entity.pdbx_description
1 polymer ?
#
loop_
_entity_poly.entity_id
_entity_poly.type
_entity_poly.pdbx_seq_one_letter_code
_entity_poly.pdbx_strand_id
1 'polypeptide(L)'
;MDLPVDEWKSYLLEKWALLPKSVQVTISTAETLSDIFLHSSSLLQPEDEMFLKQLSSSCSVEKDSGAPLFYREEGNKRFQEKEYMGAAVLYSKGVSHSRPNTEDISLCYANRSAALFHLGQHEACLKDIVRAGMHGYPERLQPKLMIRKTECLVNLGRLQEARQTISDLENSLTTKPTLMPSSHQILQRNVQQLKMKIQEKETLPESFPAALTKALEDMALGEENKQISGASLSVSLCTDPLKGRHLVATKDILPGELLVKEDAFVSVLNPGEMPPLRHCLENKWDTRVTSADLYCHRCLRHTLATVPCGGCSYAKYCSQECVQQAWDHYHSTECSLGGLLLTLGVFCHVALRMTLLARFEDVDRVIRMICDKTGRKDTCLPESKDLVKTFGYTNQGESEENSETCEPSIPGCNVNGKYENNYDAVLSLLPHTEKHSPEHKFICAVSVSALCRQLKATSLQAQTTGLKSPRLKAVTPGLCTDLTVWGVAMLQHMLQLQCNAQAITSICYAGSKESIITNSRQVRLATGVFPVVSLLNHSCSPNTSVSFTSTVATIRAAQQIAKGQEILHCYGPHESRMGVAERQQRLSSQYFFDCSCPACHAETLRAAVAPRWEAFCCNTCRVPMQGNDVLSCSNESCTNSVSRDRLVSRLQDLQQQVHTAQKLLRSDRPEQAIQQLLECQRAAENFLSAEHTVLGEIEDGLAQAYATLGDWRQSAAHVQKSLQVVEARHGPSSVEIGHELFKLAQVLFNGLAVPEALDAIWKAEKILLVHCGPESDEVQELREMRSCLLDSSFTPVRPLV
;
A
#
# COMPACT_ATOMS: atom_id res chain seq x y z
N MET A 1 -2.90 -13.39 4.49
CA MET A 1 -2.40 -13.15 3.11
C MET A 1 -0.88 -13.09 3.04
N ASP A 2 -0.19 -12.69 4.10
CA ASP A 2 1.28 -12.66 4.13
C ASP A 2 1.89 -14.06 3.99
N LEU A 3 1.38 -14.99 4.78
CA LEU A 3 1.72 -16.41 4.74
C LEU A 3 0.80 -17.19 3.76
N PRO A 4 1.13 -18.46 3.43
CA PRO A 4 0.32 -19.28 2.54
C PRO A 4 -1.16 -19.34 2.91
N VAL A 5 -2.01 -19.74 1.97
CA VAL A 5 -3.44 -19.98 2.23
C VAL A 5 -3.61 -20.95 3.40
N ASP A 6 -4.66 -20.75 4.20
CA ASP A 6 -4.82 -21.44 5.48
C ASP A 6 -5.00 -22.95 5.29
N GLU A 7 -5.51 -23.40 4.14
CA GLU A 7 -5.55 -24.81 3.75
C GLU A 7 -4.16 -25.43 3.62
N TRP A 8 -3.20 -24.72 3.03
CA TRP A 8 -1.82 -25.19 2.91
C TRP A 8 -1.11 -25.20 4.27
N LYS A 9 -1.32 -24.15 5.08
CA LYS A 9 -0.76 -24.12 6.44
C LYS A 9 -1.30 -25.25 7.30
N SER A 10 -2.62 -25.45 7.29
CA SER A 10 -3.28 -26.49 8.09
C SER A 10 -2.78 -27.87 7.67
N TYR A 11 -2.65 -28.12 6.37
CA TYR A 11 -2.06 -29.34 5.83
C TYR A 11 -0.62 -29.57 6.33
N LEU A 12 0.24 -28.54 6.29
CA LEU A 12 1.62 -28.67 6.76
C LEU A 12 1.74 -28.80 8.29
N LEU A 13 0.83 -28.19 9.06
CA LEU A 13 0.77 -28.36 10.51
C LEU A 13 0.36 -29.79 10.89
N GLU A 14 -0.63 -30.35 10.20
CA GLU A 14 -1.01 -31.77 10.36
C GLU A 14 0.15 -32.68 9.98
N LYS A 15 0.80 -32.40 8.85
CA LYS A 15 2.00 -33.13 8.43
C LYS A 15 3.09 -33.08 9.49
N TRP A 16 3.40 -31.90 10.03
CA TRP A 16 4.38 -31.73 11.11
C TRP A 16 4.03 -32.59 12.33
N ALA A 17 2.75 -32.57 12.77
CA ALA A 17 2.28 -33.35 13.91
C ALA A 17 2.42 -34.87 13.70
N LEU A 18 2.34 -35.34 12.46
CA LEU A 18 2.49 -36.75 12.07
C LEU A 18 3.94 -37.19 11.85
N LEU A 19 4.92 -36.26 11.81
CA LEU A 19 6.33 -36.62 11.65
C LEU A 19 6.84 -37.43 12.86
N PRO A 20 7.75 -38.40 12.65
CA PRO A 20 8.43 -39.08 13.75
C PRO A 20 9.11 -38.06 14.68
N LYS A 21 9.05 -38.31 15.99
CA LYS A 21 9.58 -37.36 16.97
C LYS A 21 11.08 -37.07 16.77
N SER A 22 11.83 -38.07 16.31
CA SER A 22 13.24 -37.89 15.92
C SER A 22 13.42 -36.83 14.84
N VAL A 23 12.59 -36.84 13.80
CA VAL A 23 12.63 -35.87 12.70
C VAL A 23 12.25 -34.46 13.19
N GLN A 24 11.21 -34.36 14.01
CA GLN A 24 10.84 -33.08 14.62
C GLN A 24 11.99 -32.50 15.44
N VAL A 25 12.68 -33.33 16.24
CA VAL A 25 13.85 -32.92 17.02
C VAL A 25 14.99 -32.48 16.10
N THR A 26 15.31 -33.24 15.04
CA THR A 26 16.34 -32.86 14.07
C THR A 26 16.08 -31.46 13.47
N ILE A 27 14.85 -31.18 13.03
CA ILE A 27 14.51 -29.87 12.46
C ILE A 27 14.50 -28.77 13.54
N SER A 28 14.01 -29.08 14.74
CA SER A 28 13.91 -28.10 15.84
C SER A 28 15.28 -27.69 16.40
N THR A 29 16.27 -28.59 16.33
CA THR A 29 17.62 -28.40 16.89
C THR A 29 18.67 -28.10 15.82
N ALA A 30 18.28 -28.03 14.54
CA ALA A 30 19.16 -27.69 13.44
C ALA A 30 19.79 -26.30 13.66
N GLU A 31 21.13 -26.24 13.63
CA GLU A 31 21.90 -25.03 13.90
C GLU A 31 21.90 -24.07 12.70
N THR A 32 21.74 -24.59 11.48
CA THR A 32 21.82 -23.79 10.25
C THR A 32 20.50 -23.78 9.48
N LEU A 33 20.23 -22.67 8.76
CA LEU A 33 19.12 -22.59 7.83
C LEU A 33 19.25 -23.60 6.69
N SER A 34 20.48 -23.97 6.31
CA SER A 34 20.75 -25.02 5.33
C SER A 34 20.22 -26.37 5.81
N ASP A 35 20.49 -26.74 7.05
CA ASP A 35 20.02 -28.01 7.62
C ASP A 35 18.49 -28.02 7.74
N ILE A 36 17.90 -26.92 8.24
CA ILE A 36 16.44 -26.76 8.30
C ILE A 36 15.83 -26.95 6.90
N PHE A 37 16.39 -26.27 5.90
CA PHE A 37 15.90 -26.34 4.53
C PHE A 37 16.05 -27.75 3.93
N LEU A 38 17.23 -28.36 4.04
CA LEU A 38 17.51 -29.69 3.49
C LEU A 38 16.65 -30.78 4.14
N HIS A 39 16.55 -30.80 5.47
CA HIS A 39 15.69 -31.74 6.17
C HIS A 39 14.22 -31.56 5.80
N SER A 40 13.71 -30.32 5.79
CA SER A 40 12.32 -30.05 5.40
C SER A 40 12.05 -30.39 3.94
N SER A 41 12.98 -30.07 3.04
CA SER A 41 12.90 -30.35 1.60
C SER A 41 12.89 -31.85 1.29
N SER A 42 13.60 -32.66 2.08
CA SER A 42 13.58 -34.13 1.98
C SER A 42 12.21 -34.75 2.34
N LEU A 43 11.41 -34.04 3.13
CA LEU A 43 10.08 -34.49 3.58
C LEU A 43 8.96 -34.13 2.59
N LEU A 44 9.25 -33.29 1.59
CA LEU A 44 8.29 -32.93 0.55
C LEU A 44 8.10 -34.10 -0.43
N GLN A 45 6.91 -34.67 -0.42
CA GLN A 45 6.48 -35.83 -1.20
C GLN A 45 5.59 -35.42 -2.40
N PRO A 46 5.42 -36.30 -3.40
CA PRO A 46 4.57 -36.03 -4.56
C PRO A 46 3.11 -35.70 -4.20
N GLU A 47 2.58 -36.28 -3.13
CA GLU A 47 1.21 -36.01 -2.68
C GLU A 47 1.06 -34.57 -2.17
N ASP A 48 2.08 -34.03 -1.52
CA ASP A 48 2.09 -32.64 -1.06
C ASP A 48 2.06 -31.68 -2.25
N GLU A 49 2.88 -31.96 -3.28
CA GLU A 49 2.94 -31.18 -4.52
C GLU A 49 1.61 -31.26 -5.29
N MET A 50 0.97 -32.42 -5.30
CA MET A 50 -0.37 -32.59 -5.88
C MET A 50 -1.41 -31.77 -5.14
N PHE A 51 -1.39 -31.78 -3.81
CA PHE A 51 -2.31 -30.98 -2.99
C PHE A 51 -2.09 -29.48 -3.23
N LEU A 52 -0.84 -29.01 -3.20
CA LEU A 52 -0.50 -27.63 -3.49
C LEU A 52 -0.92 -27.22 -4.92
N LYS A 53 -0.73 -28.10 -5.91
CA LYS A 53 -1.19 -27.87 -7.28
C LYS A 53 -2.71 -27.73 -7.36
N GLN A 54 -3.46 -28.57 -6.64
CA GLN A 54 -4.92 -28.47 -6.55
C GLN A 54 -5.36 -27.14 -5.94
N LEU A 55 -4.70 -26.67 -4.87
CA LEU A 55 -4.96 -25.35 -4.30
C LEU A 55 -4.68 -24.23 -5.32
N SER A 56 -3.52 -24.28 -5.98
CA SER A 56 -3.10 -23.26 -6.95
C SER A 56 -3.97 -23.18 -8.21
N SER A 57 -4.64 -24.27 -8.58
CA SER A 57 -5.57 -24.30 -9.72
C SER A 57 -6.74 -23.32 -9.58
N SER A 58 -7.14 -23.02 -8.34
CA SER A 58 -8.18 -22.03 -8.03
C SER A 58 -7.75 -20.58 -8.24
N CYS A 59 -6.44 -20.35 -8.34
CA CYS A 59 -5.81 -19.04 -8.52
C CYS A 59 -5.13 -18.94 -9.89
N SER A 60 -5.65 -19.64 -10.91
CA SER A 60 -5.04 -19.64 -12.25
C SER A 60 -4.89 -18.23 -12.82
N VAL A 61 -3.70 -17.94 -13.33
CA VAL A 61 -3.33 -16.67 -13.96
C VAL A 61 -3.20 -16.80 -15.48
N GLU A 62 -3.74 -17.87 -16.06
CA GLU A 62 -3.72 -18.10 -17.49
C GLU A 62 -4.67 -17.14 -18.23
N LYS A 63 -4.38 -16.92 -19.51
CA LYS A 63 -5.27 -16.18 -20.41
C LYS A 63 -6.36 -17.11 -20.93
N ASP A 64 -7.60 -16.62 -20.95
CA ASP A 64 -8.78 -17.38 -21.35
C ASP A 64 -9.42 -16.66 -22.54
N SER A 65 -9.70 -17.37 -23.64
CA SER A 65 -10.25 -16.79 -24.85
C SER A 65 -11.68 -16.26 -24.72
N GLY A 66 -12.46 -16.73 -23.75
CA GLY A 66 -13.83 -16.26 -23.50
C GLY A 66 -13.91 -15.00 -22.63
N ALA A 67 -12.86 -14.74 -21.84
CA ALA A 67 -12.86 -13.64 -20.86
C ALA A 67 -12.93 -12.23 -21.48
N PRO A 68 -12.25 -11.90 -22.61
CA PRO A 68 -12.28 -10.56 -23.19
C PRO A 68 -13.69 -10.08 -23.55
N LEU A 69 -14.48 -10.95 -24.18
CA LEU A 69 -15.87 -10.66 -24.54
C LEU A 69 -16.71 -10.39 -23.29
N PHE A 70 -16.66 -11.30 -22.31
CA PHE A 70 -17.39 -11.19 -21.04
C PHE A 70 -17.09 -9.86 -20.32
N TYR A 71 -15.80 -9.57 -20.09
CA TYR A 71 -15.42 -8.34 -19.38
C TYR A 71 -15.76 -7.07 -20.15
N ARG A 72 -15.69 -7.11 -21.48
CA ARG A 72 -16.10 -5.98 -22.32
C ARG A 72 -17.61 -5.74 -22.22
N GLU A 73 -18.43 -6.77 -22.21
CA GLU A 73 -19.88 -6.65 -22.06
C GLU A 73 -20.27 -6.14 -20.67
N GLU A 74 -19.64 -6.66 -19.61
CA GLU A 74 -19.85 -6.17 -18.26
C GLU A 74 -19.38 -4.71 -18.11
N GLY A 75 -18.23 -4.36 -18.70
CA GLY A 75 -17.75 -3.00 -18.75
C GLY A 75 -18.71 -2.06 -19.48
N ASN A 76 -19.39 -2.54 -20.53
CA ASN A 76 -20.41 -1.76 -21.23
C ASN A 76 -21.65 -1.50 -20.36
N LYS A 77 -22.07 -2.45 -19.51
CA LYS A 77 -23.17 -2.22 -18.56
C LYS A 77 -22.81 -1.11 -17.58
N ARG A 78 -21.63 -1.21 -16.95
CA ARG A 78 -21.11 -0.16 -16.04
C ARG A 78 -20.98 1.19 -16.73
N PHE A 79 -20.55 1.20 -17.99
CA PHE A 79 -20.46 2.44 -18.77
C PHE A 79 -21.84 3.07 -19.01
N GLN A 80 -22.88 2.28 -19.28
CA GLN A 80 -24.26 2.77 -19.45
C GLN A 80 -24.82 3.33 -18.14
N GLU A 81 -24.43 2.75 -17.01
CA GLU A 81 -24.72 3.22 -15.66
C GLU A 81 -23.88 4.44 -15.25
N LYS A 82 -23.03 4.96 -16.15
CA LYS A 82 -22.07 6.05 -15.93
C LYS A 82 -21.00 5.75 -14.87
N GLU A 83 -20.82 4.48 -14.49
CA GLU A 83 -19.72 4.01 -13.64
C GLU A 83 -18.42 3.86 -14.44
N TYR A 84 -17.86 4.98 -14.91
CA TYR A 84 -16.73 4.97 -15.84
C TYR A 84 -15.45 4.32 -15.28
N MET A 85 -15.17 4.49 -13.99
CA MET A 85 -14.00 3.86 -13.34
C MET A 85 -14.14 2.33 -13.31
N GLY A 86 -15.31 1.82 -12.92
CA GLY A 86 -15.61 0.38 -12.96
C GLY A 86 -15.54 -0.18 -14.38
N ALA A 87 -16.09 0.55 -15.35
CA ALA A 87 -16.01 0.20 -16.77
C ALA A 87 -14.54 0.10 -17.25
N ALA A 88 -13.70 1.09 -16.93
CA ALA A 88 -12.29 1.10 -17.31
C ALA A 88 -11.50 -0.09 -16.74
N VAL A 89 -11.79 -0.48 -15.49
CA VAL A 89 -11.19 -1.67 -14.87
C VAL A 89 -11.61 -2.94 -15.59
N LEU A 90 -12.90 -3.09 -15.89
CA LEU A 90 -13.40 -4.28 -16.60
C LEU A 90 -12.82 -4.39 -18.01
N TYR A 91 -12.75 -3.29 -18.77
CA TYR A 91 -12.06 -3.29 -20.06
C TYR A 91 -10.58 -3.67 -19.92
N SER A 92 -9.90 -3.23 -18.85
CA SER A 92 -8.53 -3.63 -18.57
C SER A 92 -8.39 -5.12 -18.30
N LYS A 93 -9.34 -5.73 -17.57
CA LYS A 93 -9.40 -7.19 -17.39
C LYS A 93 -9.58 -7.90 -18.72
N GLY A 94 -10.45 -7.39 -19.60
CA GLY A 94 -10.61 -7.93 -20.95
C GLY A 94 -9.30 -7.88 -21.76
N VAL A 95 -8.58 -6.76 -21.71
CA VAL A 95 -7.25 -6.59 -22.32
C VAL A 95 -6.24 -7.61 -21.74
N SER A 96 -6.26 -7.85 -20.42
CA SER A 96 -5.34 -8.80 -19.76
C SER A 96 -5.48 -10.25 -20.22
N HIS A 97 -6.68 -10.70 -20.59
CA HIS A 97 -6.88 -12.04 -21.15
C HIS A 97 -6.68 -12.10 -22.66
N SER A 98 -6.58 -10.96 -23.34
CA SER A 98 -6.51 -10.92 -24.80
C SER A 98 -5.14 -11.28 -25.36
N ARG A 99 -5.15 -11.83 -26.58
CA ARG A 99 -3.95 -12.01 -27.41
C ARG A 99 -3.73 -10.75 -28.28
N PRO A 100 -2.46 -10.41 -28.61
CA PRO A 100 -2.17 -9.30 -29.52
C PRO A 100 -2.86 -9.47 -30.88
N ASN A 101 -3.18 -8.36 -31.54
CA ASN A 101 -3.69 -8.30 -32.92
C ASN A 101 -5.03 -9.06 -33.10
N THR A 102 -5.88 -8.99 -32.08
CA THR A 102 -7.25 -9.52 -32.10
C THR A 102 -8.25 -8.37 -32.09
N GLU A 103 -9.44 -8.58 -32.66
CA GLU A 103 -10.48 -7.55 -32.59
C GLU A 103 -10.84 -7.23 -31.12
N ASP A 104 -10.93 -8.25 -30.25
CA ASP A 104 -11.27 -8.07 -28.85
C ASP A 104 -10.34 -7.12 -28.08
N ILE A 105 -9.02 -7.26 -28.23
CA ILE A 105 -8.08 -6.35 -27.54
C ILE A 105 -8.23 -4.92 -28.04
N SER A 106 -8.43 -4.74 -29.36
CA SER A 106 -8.61 -3.42 -29.96
C SER A 106 -9.91 -2.76 -29.48
N LEU A 107 -11.00 -3.53 -29.36
CA LEU A 107 -12.29 -3.06 -28.86
C LEU A 107 -12.24 -2.74 -27.37
N CYS A 108 -11.53 -3.54 -26.56
CA CYS A 108 -11.37 -3.23 -25.14
C CYS A 108 -10.59 -1.93 -24.91
N TYR A 109 -9.49 -1.70 -25.64
CA TYR A 109 -8.77 -0.41 -25.58
C TYR A 109 -9.63 0.76 -26.08
N ALA A 110 -10.40 0.57 -27.16
CA ALA A 110 -11.30 1.59 -27.68
C ALA A 110 -12.45 1.92 -26.71
N ASN A 111 -12.95 0.94 -25.96
CA ASN A 111 -13.98 1.17 -24.95
C ASN A 111 -13.38 1.79 -23.68
N ARG A 112 -12.18 1.35 -23.26
CA ARG A 112 -11.46 1.95 -22.13
C ARG A 112 -11.10 3.40 -22.37
N SER A 113 -10.64 3.76 -23.58
CA SER A 113 -10.44 5.18 -23.92
C SER A 113 -11.71 6.01 -23.84
N ALA A 114 -12.90 5.43 -24.06
CA ALA A 114 -14.16 6.12 -23.85
C ALA A 114 -14.39 6.43 -22.36
N ALA A 115 -14.20 5.44 -21.50
CA ALA A 115 -14.30 5.62 -20.05
C ALA A 115 -13.29 6.64 -19.52
N LEU A 116 -12.03 6.55 -19.97
CA LEU A 116 -10.96 7.49 -19.61
C LEU A 116 -11.27 8.93 -20.05
N PHE A 117 -11.91 9.11 -21.21
CA PHE A 117 -12.36 10.42 -21.68
C PHE A 117 -13.37 11.05 -20.73
N HIS A 118 -14.40 10.30 -20.32
CA HIS A 118 -15.40 10.78 -19.36
C HIS A 118 -14.81 11.05 -17.97
N LEU A 119 -13.72 10.38 -17.60
CA LEU A 119 -12.98 10.62 -16.35
C LEU A 119 -12.02 11.83 -16.42
N GLY A 120 -11.89 12.48 -17.58
CA GLY A 120 -10.96 13.60 -17.83
C GLY A 120 -9.49 13.17 -18.01
N GLN A 121 -9.21 11.86 -18.11
CA GLN A 121 -7.85 11.34 -18.30
C GLN A 121 -7.43 11.36 -19.77
N HIS A 122 -7.31 12.56 -20.35
CA HIS A 122 -7.10 12.76 -21.79
C HIS A 122 -5.79 12.16 -22.31
N GLU A 123 -4.67 12.28 -21.57
CA GLU A 123 -3.40 11.64 -21.95
C GLU A 123 -3.49 10.11 -21.98
N ALA A 124 -4.13 9.51 -20.97
CA ALA A 124 -4.34 8.06 -20.93
C ALA A 124 -5.27 7.59 -22.06
N CYS A 125 -6.31 8.38 -22.35
CA CYS A 125 -7.22 8.15 -23.46
C CYS A 125 -6.49 8.11 -24.81
N LEU A 126 -5.59 9.08 -25.07
CA LEU A 126 -4.80 9.12 -26.30
C LEU A 126 -3.89 7.90 -26.46
N LYS A 127 -3.25 7.45 -25.39
CA LYS A 127 -2.41 6.23 -25.41
C LYS A 127 -3.23 4.99 -25.77
N ASP A 128 -4.45 4.87 -25.25
CA ASP A 128 -5.34 3.76 -25.57
C ASP A 128 -5.90 3.82 -26.99
N ILE A 129 -6.15 5.02 -27.52
CA ILE A 129 -6.51 5.21 -28.94
C ILE A 129 -5.39 4.64 -29.84
N VAL A 130 -4.12 4.96 -29.53
CA VAL A 130 -2.97 4.42 -30.27
C VAL A 130 -2.89 2.90 -30.13
N ARG A 131 -3.06 2.35 -28.92
CA ARG A 131 -3.03 0.88 -28.69
C ARG A 131 -4.15 0.15 -29.43
N ALA A 132 -5.36 0.71 -29.47
CA ALA A 132 -6.47 0.15 -30.23
C ALA A 132 -6.10 0.06 -31.72
N GLY A 133 -5.56 1.13 -32.30
CA GLY A 133 -5.08 1.15 -33.68
C GLY A 133 -3.98 0.11 -33.95
N MET A 134 -2.98 0.02 -33.08
CA MET A 134 -1.88 -0.95 -33.20
C MET A 134 -2.33 -2.41 -33.25
N HIS A 135 -3.46 -2.74 -32.62
CA HIS A 135 -4.00 -4.10 -32.60
C HIS A 135 -5.10 -4.37 -33.63
N GLY A 136 -5.27 -3.48 -34.63
CA GLY A 136 -6.19 -3.71 -35.73
C GLY A 136 -7.63 -3.28 -35.44
N TYR A 137 -7.82 -2.10 -34.84
CA TYR A 137 -9.16 -1.55 -34.63
C TYR A 137 -9.95 -1.45 -35.96
N PRO A 138 -11.19 -1.99 -36.04
CA PRO A 138 -11.91 -2.11 -37.30
C PRO A 138 -12.08 -0.78 -38.06
N GLU A 139 -11.77 -0.75 -39.37
CA GLU A 139 -11.86 0.45 -40.21
C GLU A 139 -13.22 1.16 -40.08
N ARG A 140 -14.31 0.39 -40.07
CA ARG A 140 -15.69 0.89 -39.94
C ARG A 140 -15.95 1.69 -38.65
N LEU A 141 -15.14 1.52 -37.61
CA LEU A 141 -15.27 2.21 -36.33
C LEU A 141 -14.28 3.37 -36.14
N GLN A 142 -13.27 3.50 -37.01
CA GLN A 142 -12.20 4.50 -36.91
C GLN A 142 -12.70 5.95 -36.69
N PRO A 143 -13.76 6.42 -37.38
CA PRO A 143 -14.23 7.79 -37.19
C PRO A 143 -14.59 8.13 -35.73
N LYS A 144 -15.18 7.19 -35.00
CA LYS A 144 -15.56 7.39 -33.58
C LYS A 144 -14.33 7.61 -32.70
N LEU A 145 -13.25 6.89 -32.99
CA LEU A 145 -11.99 6.99 -32.26
C LEU A 145 -11.25 8.29 -32.57
N MET A 146 -11.28 8.73 -33.84
CA MET A 146 -10.64 9.97 -34.30
C MET A 146 -11.31 11.25 -33.77
N ILE A 147 -12.65 11.24 -33.65
CA ILE A 147 -13.37 12.34 -32.98
C ILE A 147 -12.91 12.47 -31.52
N ARG A 148 -12.90 11.36 -30.77
CA ARG A 148 -12.43 11.36 -29.37
C ARG A 148 -10.97 11.79 -29.26
N LYS A 149 -10.09 11.35 -30.16
CA LYS A 149 -8.69 11.77 -30.23
C LYS A 149 -8.59 13.30 -30.33
N THR A 150 -9.38 13.88 -31.23
CA THR A 150 -9.42 15.33 -31.44
C THR A 150 -9.92 16.05 -30.19
N GLU A 151 -11.00 15.59 -29.56
CA GLU A 151 -11.52 16.16 -28.31
C GLU A 151 -10.47 16.14 -27.18
N CYS A 152 -9.75 15.03 -27.01
CA CYS A 152 -8.65 14.94 -26.05
C CYS A 152 -7.55 15.97 -26.34
N LEU A 153 -7.13 16.12 -27.60
CA LEU A 153 -6.08 17.06 -27.99
C LEU A 153 -6.51 18.52 -27.77
N VAL A 154 -7.77 18.85 -28.07
CA VAL A 154 -8.36 20.17 -27.78
C VAL A 154 -8.36 20.45 -26.28
N ASN A 155 -8.73 19.47 -25.45
CA ASN A 155 -8.75 19.62 -24.00
C ASN A 155 -7.35 19.77 -23.41
N LEU A 156 -6.34 19.12 -23.99
CA LEU A 156 -4.93 19.24 -23.60
C LEU A 156 -4.22 20.49 -24.18
N GLY A 157 -4.89 21.31 -24.99
CA GLY A 157 -4.27 22.48 -25.64
C GLY A 157 -3.34 22.15 -26.81
N ARG A 158 -3.28 20.89 -27.25
CA ARG A 158 -2.43 20.40 -28.36
C ARG A 158 -3.12 20.65 -29.71
N LEU A 159 -3.40 21.93 -30.01
CA LEU A 159 -4.28 22.35 -31.12
C LEU A 159 -3.74 21.98 -32.51
N GLN A 160 -2.42 22.01 -32.73
CA GLN A 160 -1.80 21.63 -34.01
C GLN A 160 -2.06 20.15 -34.33
N GLU A 161 -1.91 19.26 -33.35
CA GLU A 161 -2.19 17.83 -33.51
C GLU A 161 -3.68 17.56 -33.70
N ALA A 162 -4.55 18.35 -33.07
CA ALA A 162 -5.99 18.27 -33.26
C ALA A 162 -6.36 18.60 -34.71
N ARG A 163 -5.77 19.65 -35.30
CA ARG A 163 -5.96 20.01 -36.72
C ARG A 163 -5.50 18.91 -37.67
N GLN A 164 -4.32 18.34 -37.42
CA GLN A 164 -3.81 17.24 -38.24
C GLN A 164 -4.77 16.03 -38.17
N THR A 165 -5.24 15.69 -36.98
CA THR A 165 -6.20 14.59 -36.77
C THR A 165 -7.51 14.82 -37.53
N ILE A 166 -8.02 16.06 -37.56
CA ILE A 166 -9.21 16.41 -38.36
C ILE A 166 -8.91 16.27 -39.85
N SER A 167 -7.77 16.78 -40.33
CA SER A 167 -7.38 16.67 -41.73
C SER A 167 -7.27 15.21 -42.18
N ASP A 168 -6.69 14.34 -41.36
CA ASP A 168 -6.57 12.91 -41.62
C ASP A 168 -7.96 12.25 -41.71
N LEU A 169 -8.88 12.63 -40.80
CA LEU A 169 -10.26 12.15 -40.80
C LEU A 169 -11.01 12.59 -42.06
N GLU A 170 -10.93 13.85 -42.46
CA GLU A 170 -11.57 14.36 -43.69
C GLU A 170 -11.02 13.68 -44.95
N ASN A 171 -9.70 13.49 -45.03
CA ASN A 171 -9.05 12.76 -46.12
C ASN A 171 -9.54 11.30 -46.20
N SER A 172 -9.70 10.62 -45.06
CA SER A 172 -10.23 9.24 -45.03
C SER A 172 -11.67 9.13 -45.52
N LEU A 173 -12.49 10.17 -45.29
CA LEU A 173 -13.89 10.21 -45.70
C LEU A 173 -14.06 10.45 -47.21
N THR A 174 -13.16 11.23 -47.82
CA THR A 174 -13.16 11.47 -49.27
C THR A 174 -12.68 10.26 -50.07
N THR A 175 -11.73 9.49 -49.52
CA THR A 175 -11.11 8.35 -50.22
C THR A 175 -11.91 7.05 -50.16
N LYS A 176 -12.74 6.85 -49.12
CA LYS A 176 -13.60 5.65 -48.96
C LYS A 176 -14.96 6.00 -48.31
N PRO A 177 -16.04 6.23 -49.07
CA PRO A 177 -17.37 6.44 -48.50
C PRO A 177 -18.00 5.11 -48.07
N THR A 178 -17.55 4.55 -46.94
CA THR A 178 -18.07 3.27 -46.39
C THR A 178 -19.26 3.47 -45.42
N LEU A 179 -19.58 4.71 -45.07
CA LEU A 179 -20.60 5.04 -44.06
C LEU A 179 -21.99 5.22 -44.66
N MET A 180 -23.02 4.83 -43.91
CA MET A 180 -24.41 5.20 -44.26
C MET A 180 -24.59 6.73 -44.26
N PRO A 181 -25.47 7.29 -45.12
CA PRO A 181 -25.64 8.74 -45.26
C PRO A 181 -25.93 9.48 -43.95
N SER A 182 -26.74 8.89 -43.07
CA SER A 182 -27.08 9.46 -41.75
C SER A 182 -25.85 9.55 -40.83
N SER A 183 -25.01 8.52 -40.82
CA SER A 183 -23.78 8.49 -40.02
C SER A 183 -22.75 9.49 -40.56
N HIS A 184 -22.71 9.68 -41.88
CA HIS A 184 -21.83 10.65 -42.52
C HIS A 184 -22.19 12.10 -42.14
N GLN A 185 -23.49 12.45 -42.11
CA GLN A 185 -23.95 13.78 -41.70
C GLN A 185 -23.63 14.11 -40.24
N ILE A 186 -23.85 13.17 -39.32
CA ILE A 186 -23.52 13.34 -37.89
C ILE A 186 -22.01 13.57 -37.73
N LEU A 187 -21.19 12.78 -38.44
CA LEU A 187 -19.74 12.91 -38.38
C LEU A 187 -19.26 14.28 -38.89
N GLN A 188 -19.77 14.75 -40.03
CA GLN A 188 -19.45 16.08 -40.55
C GLN A 188 -19.80 17.19 -39.55
N ARG A 189 -20.95 17.07 -38.88
CA ARG A 189 -21.38 18.03 -37.85
C ARG A 189 -20.43 18.05 -36.66
N ASN A 190 -19.99 16.89 -36.18
CA ASN A 190 -19.01 16.78 -35.09
C ASN A 190 -17.66 17.39 -35.48
N VAL A 191 -17.20 17.14 -36.72
CA VAL A 191 -15.95 17.72 -37.24
C VAL A 191 -16.05 19.25 -37.30
N GLN A 192 -17.17 19.80 -37.79
CA GLN A 192 -17.38 21.26 -37.82
C GLN A 192 -17.37 21.86 -36.41
N GLN A 193 -18.05 21.23 -35.44
CA GLN A 193 -18.03 21.68 -34.05
C GLN A 193 -16.61 21.67 -33.45
N LEU A 194 -15.82 20.65 -33.76
CA LEU A 194 -14.43 20.56 -33.31
C LEU A 194 -13.55 21.64 -33.94
N LYS A 195 -13.73 21.94 -35.24
CA LYS A 195 -13.04 23.05 -35.91
C LYS A 195 -13.35 24.40 -35.25
N MET A 196 -14.62 24.65 -34.90
CA MET A 196 -15.03 25.85 -34.17
C MET A 196 -14.37 25.93 -32.79
N LYS A 197 -14.40 24.85 -32.00
CA LYS A 197 -13.74 24.79 -30.67
C LYS A 197 -12.23 25.06 -30.74
N ILE A 198 -11.55 24.54 -31.77
CA ILE A 198 -10.12 24.81 -31.98
C ILE A 198 -9.89 26.30 -32.23
N GLN A 199 -10.71 26.91 -33.09
CA GLN A 199 -10.61 28.34 -33.41
C GLN A 199 -10.89 29.22 -32.18
N GLU A 200 -11.89 28.88 -31.37
CA GLU A 200 -12.20 29.58 -30.11
C GLU A 200 -11.02 29.54 -29.13
N LYS A 201 -10.39 28.37 -28.94
CA LYS A 201 -9.26 28.23 -28.02
C LYS A 201 -7.99 28.99 -28.45
N GLU A 202 -7.79 29.25 -29.73
CA GLU A 202 -6.66 30.08 -30.20
C GLU A 202 -6.83 31.57 -29.88
N THR A 203 -8.07 32.03 -29.70
CA THR A 203 -8.34 33.44 -29.36
C THR A 203 -8.15 33.76 -27.88
N LEU A 204 -7.95 32.76 -27.03
CA LEU A 204 -7.73 32.91 -25.59
C LEU A 204 -6.22 32.93 -25.26
N PRO A 205 -5.72 33.89 -24.46
CA PRO A 205 -4.33 33.87 -23.99
C PRO A 205 -4.04 32.62 -23.16
N GLU A 206 -2.89 31.98 -23.41
CA GLU A 206 -2.43 30.79 -22.69
C GLU A 206 -2.37 31.03 -21.18
N SER A 207 -3.18 30.29 -20.41
CA SER A 207 -3.07 30.18 -18.96
C SER A 207 -2.75 28.73 -18.59
N PHE A 208 -1.48 28.35 -18.59
CA PHE A 208 -1.06 27.22 -17.76
C PHE A 208 0.35 27.45 -17.21
N PRO A 209 0.55 27.45 -15.88
CA PRO A 209 1.85 27.76 -15.31
C PRO A 209 2.79 26.56 -15.42
N ALA A 210 3.86 26.71 -16.20
CA ALA A 210 5.07 25.88 -16.09
C ALA A 210 5.72 25.93 -14.69
N ALA A 211 5.23 26.81 -13.80
CA ALA A 211 5.68 26.98 -12.42
C ALA A 211 5.41 25.76 -11.53
N LEU A 212 4.36 24.96 -11.80
CA LEU A 212 4.01 23.81 -10.95
C LEU A 212 5.03 22.66 -11.10
N THR A 213 5.55 22.43 -12.30
CA THR A 213 6.57 21.40 -12.56
C THR A 213 7.88 21.71 -11.85
N LYS A 214 8.22 23.00 -11.73
CA LYS A 214 9.47 23.45 -11.09
C LYS A 214 9.42 23.37 -9.56
N ALA A 215 8.24 23.55 -8.96
CA ALA A 215 8.06 23.44 -7.51
C ALA A 215 8.22 22.00 -6.97
N LEU A 216 8.04 20.98 -7.83
CA LEU A 216 8.22 19.57 -7.47
C LEU A 216 9.70 19.13 -7.41
N GLU A 217 10.59 19.85 -8.11
CA GLU A 217 12.02 19.51 -8.18
C GLU A 217 12.83 20.05 -6.98
N ASP A 218 12.35 21.10 -6.30
CA ASP A 218 13.10 21.87 -5.29
C ASP A 218 12.98 21.36 -3.83
N MET A 219 12.62 20.09 -3.59
CA MET A 219 12.40 19.55 -2.22
C MET A 219 13.24 18.32 -1.87
N ALA A 220 14.36 18.13 -2.55
CA ALA A 220 15.35 17.10 -2.25
C ALA A 220 15.89 17.20 -0.81
N LEU A 221 16.39 16.09 -0.25
CA LEU A 221 17.28 16.13 0.91
C LEU A 221 18.39 17.15 0.61
N GLY A 222 18.47 18.24 1.37
CA GLY A 222 19.40 19.34 1.04
C GLY A 222 20.84 18.84 0.81
N GLU A 223 21.39 18.13 1.81
CA GLU A 223 22.63 17.36 1.69
C GLU A 223 22.38 15.92 2.17
N GLU A 224 22.79 14.94 1.36
CA GLU A 224 22.63 13.51 1.68
C GLU A 224 23.69 13.06 2.68
N ASN A 225 23.27 12.18 3.58
CA ASN A 225 24.15 11.52 4.54
C ASN A 225 25.19 10.63 3.83
N LYS A 226 26.47 10.85 4.14
CA LYS A 226 27.58 10.09 3.54
C LYS A 226 27.61 8.62 3.98
N GLN A 227 27.09 8.31 5.17
CA GLN A 227 27.09 6.97 5.75
C GLN A 227 25.81 6.20 5.40
N ILE A 228 24.68 6.86 5.16
CA ILE A 228 23.39 6.19 4.94
C ILE A 228 22.71 6.76 3.70
N SER A 229 22.53 5.95 2.65
CA SER A 229 21.88 6.45 1.43
C SER A 229 20.41 6.80 1.67
N GLY A 230 19.96 7.91 1.09
CA GLY A 230 18.59 8.41 1.24
C GLY A 230 18.27 8.99 2.62
N ALA A 231 19.26 9.17 3.50
CA ALA A 231 19.07 9.81 4.80
C ALA A 231 19.60 11.26 4.82
N SER A 232 19.07 12.08 5.73
CA SER A 232 19.58 13.42 6.01
C SER A 232 20.85 13.39 6.87
N LEU A 233 21.62 14.49 6.86
CA LEU A 233 22.76 14.68 7.79
C LEU A 233 22.35 14.69 9.27
N SER A 234 21.06 14.87 9.55
CA SER A 234 20.49 14.98 10.90
C SER A 234 20.43 13.63 11.63
N VAL A 235 20.73 12.52 10.95
CA VAL A 235 20.70 11.18 11.53
C VAL A 235 22.06 10.48 11.38
N SER A 236 22.38 9.55 12.27
CA SER A 236 23.59 8.71 12.17
C SER A 236 23.26 7.26 12.54
N LEU A 237 24.00 6.32 11.93
CA LEU A 237 23.86 4.90 12.21
C LEU A 237 24.72 4.53 13.42
N CYS A 238 24.09 3.89 14.41
CA CYS A 238 24.74 3.42 15.63
C CYS A 238 24.43 1.93 15.87
N THR A 239 25.24 1.28 16.69
CA THR A 239 25.05 -0.09 17.13
C THR A 239 25.02 -0.15 18.65
N ASP A 240 24.05 -0.87 19.21
CA ASP A 240 23.92 -1.12 20.64
C ASP A 240 23.70 -2.62 20.88
N PRO A 241 24.27 -3.23 21.94
CA PRO A 241 24.13 -4.66 22.21
C PRO A 241 22.67 -5.13 22.41
N LEU A 242 21.79 -4.27 22.92
CA LEU A 242 20.38 -4.61 23.20
C LEU A 242 19.46 -4.16 22.05
N LYS A 243 19.70 -2.98 21.48
CA LYS A 243 18.85 -2.40 20.42
C LYS A 243 19.27 -2.82 19.01
N GLY A 244 20.46 -3.39 18.86
CA GLY A 244 21.07 -3.65 17.56
C GLY A 244 21.43 -2.35 16.82
N ARG A 245 21.37 -2.41 15.49
CA ARG A 245 21.58 -1.23 14.64
C ARG A 245 20.37 -0.32 14.73
N HIS A 246 20.62 0.97 14.95
CA HIS A 246 19.57 1.97 15.06
C HIS A 246 20.03 3.35 14.60
N LEU A 247 19.08 4.24 14.35
CA LEU A 247 19.35 5.62 13.96
C LEU A 247 19.21 6.57 15.15
N VAL A 248 20.12 7.53 15.26
CA VAL A 248 20.09 8.57 16.30
C VAL A 248 20.23 9.97 15.69
N ALA A 249 19.66 10.97 16.36
CA ALA A 249 19.74 12.36 15.95
C ALA A 249 21.14 12.95 16.18
N THR A 250 21.76 13.53 15.15
CA THR A 250 23.10 14.18 15.25
C THR A 250 23.03 15.62 15.74
N LYS A 251 21.84 16.23 15.66
CA LYS A 251 21.48 17.58 16.11
C LYS A 251 20.02 17.58 16.58
N ASP A 252 19.56 18.71 17.10
CA ASP A 252 18.13 18.89 17.34
C ASP A 252 17.38 18.96 15.99
N ILE A 253 16.32 18.17 15.88
CA ILE A 253 15.49 18.00 14.68
C ILE A 253 14.13 18.64 14.95
N LEU A 254 13.65 19.43 13.99
CA LEU A 254 12.36 20.10 14.07
C LEU A 254 11.21 19.23 13.53
N PRO A 255 9.98 19.37 14.05
CA PRO A 255 8.80 18.73 13.46
C PRO A 255 8.67 19.04 11.96
N GLY A 256 8.43 18.01 11.15
CA GLY A 256 8.29 18.07 9.70
C GLY A 256 9.60 17.91 8.91
N GLU A 257 10.75 17.95 9.57
CA GLU A 257 12.06 17.73 8.94
C GLU A 257 12.12 16.33 8.31
N LEU A 258 12.60 16.27 7.05
CA LEU A 258 12.78 15.03 6.31
C LEU A 258 14.02 14.28 6.81
N LEU A 259 13.83 13.05 7.29
CA LEU A 259 14.91 12.24 7.88
C LEU A 259 15.44 11.19 6.92
N VAL A 260 14.54 10.45 6.27
CA VAL A 260 14.85 9.37 5.32
C VAL A 260 13.86 9.41 4.15
N LYS A 261 14.35 9.24 2.93
CA LYS A 261 13.57 8.99 1.71
C LYS A 261 14.21 7.80 0.99
N GLU A 262 13.53 6.65 1.02
CA GLU A 262 14.09 5.38 0.56
C GLU A 262 13.12 4.67 -0.40
N ASP A 263 13.61 4.26 -1.57
CA ASP A 263 12.91 3.33 -2.45
C ASP A 263 12.86 1.92 -1.86
N ALA A 264 11.77 1.19 -2.04
CA ALA A 264 11.72 -0.22 -1.68
C ALA A 264 12.78 -1.01 -2.46
N PHE A 265 13.62 -1.78 -1.76
CA PHE A 265 14.52 -2.74 -2.42
C PHE A 265 13.72 -3.73 -3.27
N VAL A 266 12.63 -4.22 -2.69
CA VAL A 266 11.66 -5.10 -3.32
C VAL A 266 10.27 -4.73 -2.83
N SER A 267 9.28 -4.84 -3.72
CA SER A 267 7.87 -4.77 -3.34
C SER A 267 7.02 -5.73 -4.15
N VAL A 268 5.94 -6.22 -3.53
CA VAL A 268 4.91 -7.05 -4.15
C VAL A 268 3.55 -6.51 -3.76
N LEU A 269 2.71 -6.29 -4.77
CA LEU A 269 1.33 -5.83 -4.59
C LEU A 269 0.50 -6.93 -3.92
N ASN A 270 -0.26 -6.58 -2.88
CA ASN A 270 -1.11 -7.54 -2.22
C ASN A 270 -2.34 -7.83 -3.10
N PRO A 271 -2.76 -9.10 -3.28
CA PRO A 271 -3.90 -9.43 -4.14
C PRO A 271 -5.27 -8.87 -3.65
N GLY A 272 -5.31 -8.24 -2.46
CA GLY A 272 -6.54 -7.86 -1.77
C GLY A 272 -7.26 -9.07 -1.17
N GLU A 273 -8.29 -8.84 -0.36
CA GLU A 273 -9.17 -9.90 0.14
C GLU A 273 -9.91 -10.54 -1.04
N MET A 274 -9.29 -11.50 -1.72
CA MET A 274 -9.97 -12.45 -2.58
C MET A 274 -10.43 -13.60 -1.67
N PRO A 275 -11.72 -13.73 -1.35
CA PRO A 275 -12.24 -15.06 -1.04
C PRO A 275 -11.91 -15.94 -2.25
N PRO A 276 -11.46 -17.18 -2.04
CA PRO A 276 -11.26 -18.11 -3.14
C PRO A 276 -12.54 -18.16 -3.99
N LEU A 277 -12.38 -18.16 -5.32
CA LEU A 277 -13.47 -18.21 -6.32
C LEU A 277 -14.47 -19.35 -6.08
N ARG A 278 -14.17 -20.29 -5.17
CA ARG A 278 -15.05 -21.37 -4.73
C ARG A 278 -16.40 -20.90 -4.16
N HIS A 279 -16.52 -19.66 -3.66
CA HIS A 279 -17.77 -19.19 -3.04
C HIS A 279 -18.65 -18.27 -3.90
N CYS A 280 -18.21 -17.83 -5.10
CA CYS A 280 -19.06 -17.06 -6.01
C CYS A 280 -19.56 -17.97 -7.15
N LEU A 281 -20.65 -18.69 -6.87
CA LEU A 281 -21.25 -19.77 -7.66
C LEU A 281 -21.94 -19.37 -8.98
N GLU A 282 -21.72 -18.18 -9.55
CA GLU A 282 -22.46 -17.78 -10.77
C GLU A 282 -21.59 -17.51 -12.01
N ASN A 283 -20.33 -17.10 -11.88
CA ASN A 283 -19.50 -16.74 -13.04
C ASN A 283 -18.05 -17.25 -12.92
N LYS A 284 -17.48 -17.71 -14.03
CA LYS A 284 -16.08 -18.17 -14.15
C LYS A 284 -15.06 -17.04 -13.89
N TRP A 285 -15.47 -15.78 -14.00
CA TRP A 285 -14.59 -14.60 -13.99
C TRP A 285 -15.03 -13.55 -12.97
N ASP A 286 -14.07 -12.99 -12.24
CA ASP A 286 -14.30 -12.02 -11.16
C ASP A 286 -14.41 -10.58 -11.68
N THR A 287 -15.55 -9.93 -11.45
CA THR A 287 -15.82 -8.53 -11.85
C THR A 287 -15.43 -7.50 -10.80
N ARG A 288 -15.05 -7.91 -9.58
CA ARG A 288 -14.69 -7.00 -8.49
C ARG A 288 -13.43 -6.20 -8.80
N VAL A 289 -13.40 -4.94 -8.40
CA VAL A 289 -12.22 -4.08 -8.55
C VAL A 289 -11.29 -4.29 -7.37
N THR A 290 -10.03 -4.64 -7.63
CA THR A 290 -9.01 -4.86 -6.60
C THR A 290 -7.83 -3.91 -6.78
N SER A 291 -6.96 -3.81 -5.77
CA SER A 291 -5.70 -3.09 -5.90
C SER A 291 -4.84 -3.62 -7.06
N ALA A 292 -4.91 -4.92 -7.35
CA ALA A 292 -4.22 -5.55 -8.49
C ALA A 292 -4.71 -5.08 -9.86
N ASP A 293 -5.87 -4.42 -9.93
CA ASP A 293 -6.42 -3.81 -11.15
C ASP A 293 -6.09 -2.33 -11.28
N LEU A 294 -5.86 -1.65 -10.16
CA LEU A 294 -5.72 -0.19 -10.08
C LEU A 294 -4.26 0.27 -9.99
N TYR A 295 -3.32 -0.60 -9.63
CA TYR A 295 -1.93 -0.24 -9.38
C TYR A 295 -0.95 -1.08 -10.20
N CYS A 296 0.13 -0.43 -10.64
CA CYS A 296 1.20 -1.11 -11.36
C CYS A 296 1.91 -2.15 -10.47
N HIS A 297 2.09 -3.38 -10.97
CA HIS A 297 2.76 -4.48 -10.24
C HIS A 297 4.29 -4.31 -10.06
N ARG A 298 4.87 -3.24 -10.63
CA ARG A 298 6.30 -2.88 -10.51
C ARG A 298 6.51 -1.65 -9.65
N CYS A 299 5.90 -0.53 -10.03
CA CYS A 299 6.12 0.75 -9.37
C CYS A 299 4.96 1.18 -8.47
N LEU A 300 3.89 0.40 -8.31
CA LEU A 300 2.74 0.77 -7.47
C LEU A 300 2.09 2.12 -7.84
N ARG A 301 2.35 2.66 -9.04
CA ARG A 301 1.65 3.84 -9.54
C ARG A 301 0.19 3.49 -9.83
N HIS A 302 -0.74 4.29 -9.31
CA HIS A 302 -2.16 4.17 -9.66
C HIS A 302 -2.39 4.47 -11.15
N THR A 303 -3.16 3.64 -11.84
CA THR A 303 -3.47 3.80 -13.26
C THR A 303 -4.69 2.99 -13.66
N LEU A 304 -5.62 3.62 -14.38
CA LEU A 304 -6.74 2.93 -15.04
C LEU A 304 -6.36 2.42 -16.44
N ALA A 305 -5.29 2.95 -17.02
CA ALA A 305 -4.84 2.61 -18.37
C ALA A 305 -3.69 1.58 -18.35
N THR A 306 -3.92 0.48 -17.65
CA THR A 306 -2.92 -0.59 -17.47
C THR A 306 -2.49 -1.23 -18.80
N VAL A 307 -1.26 -1.70 -18.85
CA VAL A 307 -0.68 -2.53 -19.91
C VAL A 307 -0.43 -3.91 -19.31
N PRO A 308 -1.06 -4.99 -19.82
CA PRO A 308 -0.93 -6.32 -19.24
C PRO A 308 0.39 -6.99 -19.64
N CYS A 309 0.77 -8.03 -18.89
CA CYS A 309 1.77 -8.98 -19.35
C CYS A 309 1.32 -9.68 -20.64
N GLY A 310 2.28 -10.01 -21.51
CA GLY A 310 2.05 -10.85 -22.69
C GLY A 310 1.70 -12.29 -22.34
N GLY A 311 2.29 -12.84 -21.27
CA GLY A 311 2.19 -14.25 -20.88
C GLY A 311 1.02 -14.60 -19.94
N CYS A 312 0.82 -13.87 -18.85
CA CYS A 312 -0.25 -14.12 -17.87
C CYS A 312 -1.35 -13.06 -17.92
N SER A 313 -2.51 -13.36 -17.32
CA SER A 313 -3.66 -12.44 -17.19
C SER A 313 -3.61 -11.60 -15.90
N TYR A 314 -2.74 -11.94 -14.95
CA TYR A 314 -2.70 -11.29 -13.64
C TYR A 314 -1.87 -9.99 -13.63
N ALA A 315 -0.63 -10.04 -14.12
CA ALA A 315 0.30 -8.93 -13.99
C ALA A 315 -0.03 -7.76 -14.93
N LYS A 316 -0.13 -6.56 -14.34
CA LYS A 316 -0.52 -5.32 -15.01
C LYS A 316 0.41 -4.17 -14.63
N TYR A 317 0.71 -3.30 -15.60
CA TYR A 317 1.72 -2.26 -15.47
C TYR A 317 1.21 -0.90 -15.94
N CYS A 318 1.82 0.20 -15.49
CA CYS A 318 1.40 1.54 -15.91
C CYS A 318 1.88 1.93 -17.32
N SER A 319 2.92 1.27 -17.83
CA SER A 319 3.55 1.61 -19.11
C SER A 319 4.31 0.42 -19.72
N GLN A 320 4.69 0.53 -20.99
CA GLN A 320 5.47 -0.51 -21.68
C GLN A 320 6.88 -0.63 -21.08
N GLU A 321 7.44 0.47 -20.59
CA GLU A 321 8.73 0.51 -19.90
C GLU A 321 8.66 -0.30 -18.61
N CYS A 322 7.58 -0.15 -17.82
CA CYS A 322 7.36 -0.97 -16.62
C CYS A 322 7.16 -2.45 -16.94
N VAL A 323 6.48 -2.80 -18.05
CA VAL A 323 6.36 -4.20 -18.52
C VAL A 323 7.75 -4.76 -18.79
N GLN A 324 8.56 -4.05 -19.57
CA GLN A 324 9.87 -4.51 -20.01
C GLN A 324 10.84 -4.64 -18.83
N GLN A 325 10.91 -3.63 -17.95
CA GLN A 325 11.74 -3.70 -16.76
C GLN A 325 11.33 -4.85 -15.84
N ALA A 326 10.03 -5.02 -15.55
CA ALA A 326 9.58 -6.13 -14.73
C ALA A 326 9.95 -7.48 -15.36
N TRP A 327 9.72 -7.63 -16.67
CA TRP A 327 10.06 -8.84 -17.42
C TRP A 327 11.55 -9.19 -17.31
N ASP A 328 12.43 -8.21 -17.51
CA ASP A 328 13.88 -8.42 -17.54
C ASP A 328 14.47 -8.72 -16.15
N HIS A 329 13.88 -8.17 -15.09
CA HIS A 329 14.43 -8.31 -13.73
C HIS A 329 13.90 -9.51 -12.96
N TYR A 330 12.61 -9.87 -13.10
CA TYR A 330 12.01 -10.92 -12.26
C TYR A 330 10.79 -11.61 -12.88
N HIS A 331 9.95 -10.88 -13.62
CA HIS A 331 8.64 -11.38 -14.01
C HIS A 331 8.70 -12.49 -15.05
N SER A 332 9.74 -12.57 -15.89
CA SER A 332 9.91 -13.70 -16.80
C SER A 332 9.93 -15.05 -16.06
N THR A 333 10.48 -15.06 -14.85
CA THR A 333 10.54 -16.24 -13.97
C THR A 333 9.25 -16.42 -13.18
N GLU A 334 8.66 -15.34 -12.69
CA GLU A 334 7.41 -15.39 -11.91
C GLU A 334 6.16 -15.70 -12.75
N CYS A 335 6.17 -15.39 -14.06
CA CYS A 335 4.97 -15.33 -14.90
C CYS A 335 4.15 -16.64 -14.92
N SER A 336 4.82 -17.80 -15.03
CA SER A 336 4.16 -19.11 -15.02
C SER A 336 3.79 -19.59 -13.61
N LEU A 337 4.34 -18.97 -12.57
CA LEU A 337 4.18 -19.36 -11.18
C LEU A 337 3.08 -18.57 -10.46
N GLY A 338 2.37 -17.66 -11.14
CA GLY A 338 1.44 -16.73 -10.48
C GLY A 338 0.41 -17.40 -9.57
N GLY A 339 -0.24 -18.48 -10.02
CA GLY A 339 -1.22 -19.20 -9.18
C GLY A 339 -0.59 -19.87 -7.96
N LEU A 340 0.65 -20.37 -8.11
CA LEU A 340 1.43 -20.92 -7.00
C LEU A 340 1.83 -19.83 -6.01
N LEU A 341 2.33 -18.69 -6.47
CA LEU A 341 2.73 -17.56 -5.63
C LEU A 341 1.55 -16.97 -4.86
N LEU A 342 0.38 -16.85 -5.50
CA LEU A 342 -0.86 -16.44 -4.82
C LEU A 342 -1.26 -17.43 -3.72
N THR A 343 -0.99 -18.72 -3.91
CA THR A 343 -1.29 -19.79 -2.94
C THR A 343 -0.29 -19.80 -1.77
N LEU A 344 1.01 -19.60 -2.07
CA LEU A 344 2.08 -19.56 -1.07
C LEU A 344 2.17 -18.24 -0.30
N GLY A 345 1.41 -17.23 -0.71
CA GLY A 345 1.30 -15.96 -0.01
C GLY A 345 2.39 -14.95 -0.37
N VAL A 346 2.16 -13.71 0.05
CA VAL A 346 2.98 -12.55 -0.34
C VAL A 346 4.43 -12.68 0.14
N PHE A 347 4.69 -13.28 1.30
CA PHE A 347 6.05 -13.44 1.80
C PHE A 347 6.90 -14.36 0.90
N CYS A 348 6.31 -15.45 0.41
CA CYS A 348 7.00 -16.33 -0.53
C CYS A 348 7.27 -15.61 -1.86
N HIS A 349 6.35 -14.76 -2.32
CA HIS A 349 6.54 -13.95 -3.52
C HIS A 349 7.63 -12.89 -3.34
N VAL A 350 7.61 -12.14 -2.23
CA VAL A 350 8.65 -11.15 -1.90
C VAL A 350 10.02 -11.82 -1.79
N ALA A 351 10.12 -12.98 -1.12
CA ALA A 351 11.36 -13.74 -1.00
C ALA A 351 11.92 -14.20 -2.37
N LEU A 352 11.07 -14.73 -3.25
CA LEU A 352 11.46 -15.07 -4.62
C LEU A 352 11.97 -13.84 -5.38
N ARG A 353 11.19 -12.76 -5.38
CA ARG A 353 11.53 -11.54 -6.13
C ARG A 353 12.81 -10.89 -5.61
N MET A 354 13.00 -10.89 -4.30
CA MET A 354 14.22 -10.39 -3.64
C MET A 354 15.45 -11.16 -4.13
N THR A 355 15.36 -12.50 -4.17
CA THR A 355 16.42 -13.38 -4.67
C THR A 355 16.71 -13.15 -6.16
N LEU A 356 15.67 -12.91 -6.97
CA LEU A 356 15.82 -12.58 -8.40
C LEU A 356 16.51 -11.21 -8.61
N LEU A 357 16.15 -10.21 -7.81
CA LEU A 357 16.71 -8.85 -7.88
C LEU A 357 18.17 -8.79 -7.43
N ALA A 358 18.55 -9.57 -6.41
CA ALA A 358 19.92 -9.68 -5.94
C ALA A 358 20.90 -10.19 -7.01
N ARG A 359 20.41 -10.95 -8.00
CA ARG A 359 21.20 -11.68 -9.03
C ARG A 359 22.11 -12.77 -8.42
N PHE A 360 22.41 -13.80 -9.22
CA PHE A 360 23.05 -15.03 -8.74
C PHE A 360 24.42 -14.80 -8.07
N GLU A 361 25.26 -13.94 -8.64
CA GLU A 361 26.63 -13.70 -8.17
C GLU A 361 26.65 -13.14 -6.74
N ASP A 362 25.68 -12.31 -6.37
CA ASP A 362 25.58 -11.74 -5.03
C ASP A 362 24.90 -12.71 -4.05
N VAL A 363 23.95 -13.55 -4.50
CA VAL A 363 23.39 -14.61 -3.65
C VAL A 363 24.45 -15.64 -3.26
N ASP A 364 25.29 -16.08 -4.21
CA ASP A 364 26.32 -17.09 -3.96
C ASP A 364 27.49 -16.56 -3.12
N ARG A 365 27.98 -15.35 -3.41
CA ARG A 365 28.93 -14.61 -2.55
C ARG A 365 28.39 -14.48 -1.12
N VAL A 366 27.11 -14.13 -1.07
CA VAL A 366 26.17 -14.10 0.05
C VAL A 366 26.28 -15.30 1.00
N ILE A 367 25.82 -16.43 0.47
CA ILE A 367 25.67 -17.68 1.22
C ILE A 367 27.02 -18.27 1.58
N ARG A 368 28.06 -18.14 0.74
CA ARG A 368 29.41 -18.53 1.14
C ARG A 368 29.85 -17.79 2.40
N MET A 369 29.56 -16.50 2.53
CA MET A 369 29.83 -15.75 3.76
C MET A 369 29.02 -16.27 4.97
N ILE A 370 27.76 -16.66 4.79
CA ILE A 370 26.92 -17.22 5.87
C ILE A 370 27.46 -18.60 6.30
N CYS A 371 27.73 -19.48 5.35
CA CYS A 371 28.32 -20.80 5.61
C CYS A 371 29.71 -20.68 6.27
N ASP A 372 30.55 -19.75 5.82
CA ASP A 372 31.89 -19.53 6.37
C ASP A 372 31.87 -18.92 7.78
N LYS A 373 30.91 -18.02 8.07
CA LYS A 373 30.69 -17.50 9.44
C LYS A 373 30.22 -18.59 10.39
N THR A 374 29.53 -19.61 9.89
CA THR A 374 29.10 -20.77 10.68
C THR A 374 30.23 -21.81 10.81
N GLY A 375 31.19 -21.83 9.88
CA GLY A 375 32.37 -22.70 9.89
C GLY A 375 33.59 -22.16 10.65
N ARG A 376 33.61 -20.87 11.03
CA ARG A 376 34.61 -20.33 11.96
C ARG A 376 34.19 -20.61 13.39
N LYS A 377 34.75 -21.67 13.98
CA LYS A 377 35.09 -21.66 15.40
C LYS A 377 35.96 -20.42 15.63
N ASP A 378 35.41 -19.38 16.26
CA ASP A 378 36.08 -18.51 17.24
C ASP A 378 35.39 -17.13 17.38
N THR A 379 35.12 -16.77 18.64
CA THR A 379 34.95 -15.41 19.21
C THR A 379 33.80 -14.51 18.72
N CYS A 380 32.65 -14.59 19.39
CA CYS A 380 31.98 -13.46 20.07
C CYS A 380 30.60 -13.88 20.62
N LEU A 381 30.60 -14.63 21.72
CA LEU A 381 29.51 -14.63 22.70
C LEU A 381 29.96 -13.76 23.87
N PRO A 382 29.32 -12.63 24.19
CA PRO A 382 29.55 -11.94 25.44
C PRO A 382 28.74 -12.63 26.54
N GLU A 383 29.13 -13.84 26.92
CA GLU A 383 28.66 -14.51 28.13
C GLU A 383 29.85 -15.02 28.94
N SER A 384 30.56 -14.09 29.58
CA SER A 384 31.08 -14.37 30.92
C SER A 384 31.17 -13.09 31.72
N LYS A 385 30.49 -13.14 32.86
CA LYS A 385 30.68 -12.23 33.99
C LYS A 385 32.17 -12.13 34.32
N ASP A 386 32.56 -10.98 34.87
CA ASP A 386 33.89 -10.62 35.37
C ASP A 386 34.87 -10.01 34.36
N LEU A 387 34.62 -8.75 33.98
CA LEU A 387 35.68 -7.73 33.96
C LEU A 387 35.08 -6.31 33.92
N VAL A 388 34.46 -5.93 35.04
CA VAL A 388 34.42 -4.52 35.45
C VAL A 388 35.86 -4.15 35.85
N LYS A 389 36.69 -3.77 34.89
CA LYS A 389 37.90 -2.98 35.14
C LYS A 389 37.80 -1.68 34.36
N THR A 390 37.22 -0.71 35.05
CA THR A 390 37.62 0.70 35.07
C THR A 390 38.74 1.07 34.11
N PHE A 391 38.40 1.59 32.93
CA PHE A 391 39.34 2.36 32.13
C PHE A 391 39.42 3.78 32.72
N GLY A 392 40.27 3.89 33.75
CA GLY A 392 40.77 5.17 34.23
C GLY A 392 41.83 5.69 33.26
N TYR A 393 41.66 6.95 32.87
CA TYR A 393 42.70 7.80 32.28
C TYR A 393 43.98 7.74 33.13
N THR A 394 45.13 7.37 32.55
CA THR A 394 46.40 8.13 32.60
C THR A 394 47.60 7.34 32.03
N ASN A 395 48.22 7.93 31.01
CA ASN A 395 49.67 8.04 30.71
C ASN A 395 50.64 6.89 31.06
N GLN A 396 51.29 6.32 30.03
CA GLN A 396 52.75 6.31 29.77
C GLN A 396 53.22 5.03 29.02
N GLY A 397 54.08 5.22 28.02
CA GLY A 397 55.05 4.24 27.49
C GLY A 397 54.48 3.26 26.45
N GLU A 398 54.75 3.41 25.16
CA GLU A 398 55.96 3.02 24.40
C GLU A 398 55.71 1.75 23.56
N SER A 399 56.19 1.77 22.30
CA SER A 399 56.08 0.78 21.21
C SER A 399 54.70 0.66 20.53
N GLU A 400 54.48 1.23 19.34
CA GLU A 400 54.87 0.69 18.02
C GLU A 400 54.35 -0.72 17.74
N GLU A 401 53.09 -0.80 17.31
CA GLU A 401 52.69 -1.60 16.15
C GLU A 401 51.33 -1.06 15.68
N ASN A 402 51.33 -0.39 14.52
CA ASN A 402 50.12 0.00 13.79
C ASN A 402 49.40 -1.26 13.30
N SER A 403 48.82 -2.03 14.22
CA SER A 403 47.63 -2.80 13.91
C SER A 403 46.49 -1.80 13.97
N GLU A 404 46.14 -1.23 12.81
CA GLU A 404 44.81 -0.65 12.62
C GLU A 404 43.82 -1.68 13.13
N THR A 405 43.35 -1.46 14.36
CA THR A 405 42.24 -2.20 14.94
C THR A 405 41.06 -1.73 14.14
N CYS A 406 40.87 -2.33 12.97
CA CYS A 406 39.76 -2.04 12.08
C CYS A 406 38.51 -2.33 12.92
N GLU A 407 37.83 -1.28 13.40
CA GLU A 407 36.55 -1.45 14.06
C GLU A 407 35.71 -2.37 13.17
N PRO A 408 35.07 -3.42 13.74
CA PRO A 408 34.30 -4.34 12.93
C PRO A 408 33.26 -3.54 12.15
N SER A 409 33.29 -3.64 10.82
CA SER A 409 32.36 -2.90 9.97
C SER A 409 30.93 -3.27 10.34
N ILE A 410 30.08 -2.24 10.49
CA ILE A 410 28.67 -2.43 10.84
C ILE A 410 28.03 -3.33 9.78
N PRO A 411 27.37 -4.45 10.14
CA PRO A 411 26.75 -5.34 9.17
C PRO A 411 25.84 -4.59 8.19
N GLY A 412 25.87 -4.97 6.92
CA GLY A 412 25.10 -4.31 5.85
C GLY A 412 25.75 -3.04 5.28
N CYS A 413 26.79 -2.50 5.91
CA CYS A 413 27.61 -1.47 5.29
C CYS A 413 28.55 -2.08 4.25
N ASN A 414 28.75 -1.38 3.14
CA ASN A 414 29.74 -1.74 2.14
C ASN A 414 31.18 -1.49 2.64
N VAL A 415 32.17 -1.77 1.79
CA VAL A 415 33.61 -1.61 2.10
C VAL A 415 34.01 -0.18 2.49
N ASN A 416 33.21 0.83 2.13
CA ASN A 416 33.43 2.23 2.48
C ASN A 416 32.69 2.64 3.77
N GLY A 417 32.09 1.69 4.50
CA GLY A 417 31.30 1.96 5.70
C GLY A 417 29.93 2.58 5.42
N LYS A 418 29.46 2.58 4.16
CA LYS A 418 28.17 3.15 3.77
C LYS A 418 27.08 2.09 3.77
N TYR A 419 25.98 2.38 4.47
CA TYR A 419 24.75 1.59 4.47
C TYR A 419 23.86 2.06 3.32
N GLU A 420 23.60 1.18 2.36
CA GLU A 420 22.88 1.51 1.13
C GLU A 420 21.68 0.59 0.95
N ASN A 421 20.71 1.01 0.14
CA ASN A 421 19.60 0.18 -0.26
C ASN A 421 20.07 -0.90 -1.27
N ASN A 422 20.73 -1.93 -0.75
CA ASN A 422 21.33 -3.01 -1.52
C ASN A 422 21.10 -4.37 -0.85
N TYR A 423 21.55 -5.44 -1.50
CA TYR A 423 21.32 -6.78 -1.01
C TYR A 423 22.11 -7.12 0.28
N ASP A 424 23.31 -6.55 0.46
CA ASP A 424 24.09 -6.72 1.70
C ASP A 424 23.32 -6.18 2.92
N ALA A 425 22.74 -4.99 2.77
CA ALA A 425 21.90 -4.38 3.78
C ALA A 425 20.66 -5.25 4.08
N VAL A 426 19.93 -5.70 3.05
CA VAL A 426 18.77 -6.58 3.20
C VAL A 426 19.12 -7.90 3.90
N LEU A 427 20.17 -8.58 3.46
CA LEU A 427 20.55 -9.88 3.99
C LEU A 427 21.05 -9.79 5.44
N SER A 428 21.62 -8.64 5.81
CA SER A 428 22.05 -8.36 7.18
C SER A 428 20.90 -8.02 8.13
N LEU A 429 19.65 -7.89 7.67
CA LEU A 429 18.48 -7.69 8.53
C LEU A 429 18.21 -8.93 9.39
N LEU A 430 17.80 -8.75 10.64
CA LEU A 430 17.68 -9.86 11.58
C LEU A 430 16.39 -10.66 11.32
N PRO A 431 16.48 -11.99 11.08
CA PRO A 431 15.31 -12.85 10.98
C PRO A 431 14.74 -13.28 12.34
N HIS A 432 15.50 -13.14 13.43
CA HIS A 432 15.21 -13.73 14.75
C HIS A 432 14.90 -15.24 14.69
N THR A 433 15.62 -15.97 13.80
CA THR A 433 15.45 -17.41 13.55
C THR A 433 15.38 -18.22 14.84
N GLU A 434 16.17 -17.88 15.85
CA GLU A 434 16.20 -18.53 17.16
C GLU A 434 14.87 -18.46 17.93
N LYS A 435 14.05 -17.43 17.68
CA LYS A 435 12.76 -17.20 18.37
C LYS A 435 11.55 -17.75 17.60
N HIS A 436 11.71 -18.11 16.33
CA HIS A 436 10.65 -18.74 15.54
C HIS A 436 10.39 -20.17 16.00
N SER A 437 9.11 -20.57 16.04
CA SER A 437 8.74 -21.95 16.37
C SER A 437 9.24 -22.94 15.30
N PRO A 438 9.56 -24.19 15.66
CA PRO A 438 9.93 -25.22 14.69
C PRO A 438 8.87 -25.45 13.60
N GLU A 439 7.59 -25.40 13.96
CA GLU A 439 6.45 -25.50 13.05
C GLU A 439 6.50 -24.40 11.98
N HIS A 440 6.74 -23.16 12.40
CA HIS A 440 6.80 -22.02 11.49
C HIS A 440 7.97 -22.14 10.51
N LYS A 441 9.15 -22.53 11.01
CA LYS A 441 10.34 -22.80 10.19
C LYS A 441 10.05 -23.89 9.16
N PHE A 442 9.41 -24.98 9.59
CA PHE A 442 9.02 -26.08 8.72
C PHE A 442 8.06 -25.64 7.61
N ILE A 443 7.00 -24.89 7.95
CA ILE A 443 6.03 -24.37 6.96
C ILE A 443 6.73 -23.52 5.91
N CYS A 444 7.60 -22.60 6.34
CA CYS A 444 8.36 -21.74 5.43
C CYS A 444 9.29 -22.58 4.55
N ALA A 445 10.06 -23.49 5.13
CA ALA A 445 11.03 -24.31 4.41
C ALA A 445 10.37 -25.23 3.37
N VAL A 446 9.26 -25.89 3.71
CA VAL A 446 8.53 -26.75 2.76
C VAL A 446 7.89 -25.92 1.64
N SER A 447 7.34 -24.75 1.97
CA SER A 447 6.76 -23.84 0.97
C SER A 447 7.80 -23.35 -0.04
N VAL A 448 8.99 -22.96 0.45
CA VAL A 448 10.12 -22.59 -0.42
C VAL A 448 10.60 -23.79 -1.24
N SER A 449 10.74 -24.97 -0.63
CA SER A 449 11.17 -26.17 -1.33
C SER A 449 10.22 -26.53 -2.49
N ALA A 450 8.90 -26.46 -2.27
CA ALA A 450 7.92 -26.69 -3.31
C ALA A 450 8.06 -25.68 -4.47
N LEU A 451 8.30 -24.40 -4.15
CA LEU A 451 8.56 -23.37 -5.16
C LEU A 451 9.87 -23.64 -5.94
N CYS A 452 10.95 -24.03 -5.25
CA CYS A 452 12.23 -24.41 -5.87
C CYS A 452 12.07 -25.60 -6.84
N ARG A 453 11.28 -26.63 -6.47
CA ARG A 453 11.02 -27.77 -7.36
C ARG A 453 10.27 -27.34 -8.63
N GLN A 454 9.29 -26.44 -8.52
CA GLN A 454 8.56 -25.91 -9.67
C GLN A 454 9.41 -25.02 -10.57
N LEU A 455 10.31 -24.23 -9.99
CA LEU A 455 11.32 -23.46 -10.72
C LEU A 455 12.23 -24.38 -11.55
N LYS A 456 12.71 -25.49 -10.95
CA LYS A 456 13.52 -26.51 -11.65
C LYS A 456 12.77 -27.13 -12.83
N ALA A 457 11.52 -27.53 -12.61
CA ALA A 457 10.68 -28.14 -13.64
C ALA A 457 10.44 -27.19 -14.82
N THR A 458 10.12 -25.93 -14.54
CA THR A 458 9.89 -24.89 -15.56
C THR A 458 11.17 -24.62 -16.36
N SER A 459 12.32 -24.53 -15.70
CA SER A 459 13.62 -24.34 -16.36
C SER A 459 13.97 -25.50 -17.28
N LEU A 460 13.73 -26.75 -16.86
CA LEU A 460 14.00 -27.93 -17.68
C LEU A 460 13.07 -27.99 -18.90
N GLN A 461 11.79 -27.66 -18.73
CA GLN A 461 10.83 -27.58 -19.85
C GLN A 461 11.21 -26.52 -20.88
N ALA A 462 11.71 -25.36 -20.43
CA ALA A 462 12.18 -24.30 -21.32
C ALA A 462 13.42 -24.72 -22.13
N GLN A 463 14.31 -25.53 -21.55
CA GLN A 463 15.46 -26.10 -22.28
C GLN A 463 15.03 -27.13 -23.33
N THR A 464 14.05 -27.99 -23.02
CA THR A 464 13.56 -29.04 -23.92
C THR A 464 12.72 -28.50 -25.08
N THR A 465 11.93 -27.44 -24.87
CA THR A 465 11.01 -26.90 -25.89
C THR A 465 11.66 -26.00 -26.93
N GLY A 466 12.99 -25.80 -26.89
CA GLY A 466 13.73 -25.16 -27.97
C GLY A 466 13.25 -23.76 -28.35
N LEU A 467 12.54 -23.06 -27.46
CA LEU A 467 12.08 -21.70 -27.70
C LEU A 467 13.31 -20.80 -27.81
N LYS A 468 13.73 -20.54 -29.05
CA LYS A 468 14.80 -19.60 -29.41
C LYS A 468 14.38 -18.16 -29.07
N SER A 469 14.21 -17.86 -27.78
CA SER A 469 14.30 -16.49 -27.30
C SER A 469 15.69 -16.32 -26.69
N PRO A 470 16.61 -15.58 -27.33
CA PRO A 470 17.91 -15.26 -26.73
C PRO A 470 17.80 -14.53 -25.38
N ARG A 471 16.60 -14.09 -24.96
CA ARG A 471 16.36 -13.38 -23.70
C ARG A 471 16.25 -14.29 -22.47
N LEU A 472 15.82 -15.55 -22.58
CA LEU A 472 15.81 -16.45 -21.41
C LEU A 472 17.23 -16.83 -20.96
N LYS A 473 18.21 -16.81 -21.87
CA LYS A 473 19.60 -17.14 -21.54
C LYS A 473 20.30 -16.09 -20.68
N ALA A 474 19.77 -14.88 -20.54
CA ALA A 474 20.38 -13.84 -19.70
C ALA A 474 19.98 -13.96 -18.21
N VAL A 475 18.76 -14.40 -17.92
CA VAL A 475 18.24 -14.50 -16.53
C VAL A 475 18.35 -15.92 -15.96
N THR A 476 18.29 -16.94 -16.82
CA THR A 476 18.25 -18.35 -16.37
C THR A 476 19.58 -19.13 -16.33
N PRO A 477 20.77 -18.63 -16.76
CA PRO A 477 21.95 -19.50 -16.86
C PRO A 477 22.46 -19.99 -15.48
N GLY A 478 22.13 -19.29 -14.39
CA GLY A 478 22.55 -19.64 -13.03
C GLY A 478 21.60 -20.56 -12.25
N LEU A 479 20.36 -20.81 -12.71
CA LEU A 479 19.39 -21.59 -11.92
C LEU A 479 19.76 -23.08 -11.79
N CYS A 480 20.70 -23.57 -12.62
CA CYS A 480 21.06 -24.98 -12.71
C CYS A 480 22.01 -25.44 -11.60
N THR A 481 22.84 -24.57 -11.03
CA THR A 481 24.03 -25.04 -10.29
C THR A 481 23.82 -25.29 -8.80
N ASP A 482 22.92 -24.59 -8.09
CA ASP A 482 22.47 -25.06 -6.76
C ASP A 482 21.13 -24.43 -6.31
N LEU A 483 20.01 -25.14 -6.55
CA LEU A 483 18.69 -24.75 -6.02
C LEU A 483 18.63 -24.77 -4.49
N THR A 484 19.57 -25.44 -3.82
CA THR A 484 19.68 -25.44 -2.36
C THR A 484 20.06 -24.05 -1.86
N VAL A 485 21.08 -23.44 -2.47
CA VAL A 485 21.53 -22.07 -2.14
C VAL A 485 20.36 -21.09 -2.29
N TRP A 486 19.63 -21.16 -3.40
CA TRP A 486 18.44 -20.32 -3.61
C TRP A 486 17.34 -20.58 -2.58
N GLY A 487 17.07 -21.85 -2.28
CA GLY A 487 16.08 -22.23 -1.28
C GLY A 487 16.44 -21.72 0.13
N VAL A 488 17.72 -21.76 0.50
CA VAL A 488 18.19 -21.23 1.79
C VAL A 488 18.07 -19.70 1.84
N ALA A 489 18.45 -18.99 0.77
CA ALA A 489 18.27 -17.53 0.69
C ALA A 489 16.78 -17.16 0.80
N MET A 490 15.91 -17.81 0.04
CA MET A 490 14.47 -17.57 0.08
C MET A 490 13.86 -17.88 1.45
N LEU A 491 14.31 -18.97 2.11
CA LEU A 491 13.91 -19.29 3.47
C LEU A 491 14.32 -18.19 4.45
N GLN A 492 15.57 -17.71 4.36
CA GLN A 492 16.04 -16.60 5.18
C GLN A 492 15.17 -15.36 4.98
N HIS A 493 14.88 -14.99 3.73
CA HIS A 493 14.03 -13.84 3.43
C HIS A 493 12.62 -14.01 3.97
N MET A 494 12.01 -15.20 3.82
CA MET A 494 10.68 -15.46 4.40
C MET A 494 10.65 -15.23 5.92
N LEU A 495 11.70 -15.64 6.64
CA LEU A 495 11.82 -15.42 8.08
C LEU A 495 12.11 -13.95 8.43
N GLN A 496 12.92 -13.24 7.63
CA GLN A 496 13.18 -11.81 7.79
C GLN A 496 11.91 -10.96 7.63
N LEU A 497 11.01 -11.34 6.71
CA LEU A 497 9.85 -10.53 6.36
C LEU A 497 8.86 -10.36 7.52
N GLN A 498 8.82 -11.28 8.49
CA GLN A 498 7.95 -11.11 9.67
C GLN A 498 8.29 -9.84 10.47
N CYS A 499 9.57 -9.49 10.56
CA CYS A 499 10.06 -8.36 11.34
C CYS A 499 10.44 -7.14 10.49
N ASN A 500 10.82 -7.34 9.22
CA ASN A 500 11.44 -6.31 8.39
C ASN A 500 10.60 -5.90 7.17
N ALA A 501 9.47 -6.56 6.91
CA ALA A 501 8.58 -6.13 5.85
C ALA A 501 7.72 -4.93 6.28
N GLN A 502 7.61 -3.95 5.40
CA GLN A 502 6.74 -2.80 5.58
C GLN A 502 5.46 -2.96 4.76
N ALA A 503 4.35 -2.61 5.41
CA ALA A 503 3.05 -2.44 4.76
C ALA A 503 3.05 -1.11 4.00
N ILE A 504 3.24 -1.15 2.68
CA ILE A 504 3.09 0.04 1.85
C ILE A 504 1.60 0.36 1.80
N THR A 505 1.22 1.53 2.31
CA THR A 505 -0.17 1.97 2.39
C THR A 505 -0.47 3.07 1.38
N SER A 506 -1.73 3.15 0.97
CA SER A 506 -2.24 4.25 0.14
C SER A 506 -3.58 4.71 0.70
N ILE A 507 -3.90 5.99 0.55
CA ILE A 507 -5.23 6.52 0.83
C ILE A 507 -6.10 6.24 -0.40
N CYS A 508 -7.09 5.38 -0.24
CA CYS A 508 -8.09 5.13 -1.27
C CYS A 508 -9.34 5.94 -0.98
N TYR A 509 -9.72 6.79 -1.91
CA TYR A 509 -10.98 7.53 -1.89
C TYR A 509 -12.10 6.66 -2.46
N ALA A 510 -13.10 6.34 -1.64
CA ALA A 510 -14.34 5.72 -2.08
C ALA A 510 -15.37 6.82 -2.40
N GLY A 511 -15.68 6.98 -3.67
CA GLY A 511 -16.71 7.90 -4.17
C GLY A 511 -16.68 8.01 -5.69
N SER A 512 -17.84 8.20 -6.33
CA SER A 512 -17.87 8.82 -7.66
C SER A 512 -17.31 10.24 -7.49
N LYS A 513 -16.69 10.82 -8.53
CA LYS A 513 -16.28 12.25 -8.50
C LYS A 513 -17.46 13.21 -8.23
N GLU A 514 -18.69 12.71 -8.19
CA GLU A 514 -19.89 13.47 -7.83
C GLU A 514 -20.08 13.58 -6.30
N SER A 515 -19.50 12.67 -5.50
CA SER A 515 -19.47 12.79 -4.03
C SER A 515 -18.36 13.74 -3.59
N ILE A 516 -18.74 14.93 -3.13
CA ILE A 516 -17.82 16.01 -2.76
C ILE A 516 -17.01 15.68 -1.50
N ILE A 517 -17.57 14.93 -0.56
CA ILE A 517 -16.80 14.29 0.52
C ILE A 517 -16.39 12.90 0.05
N THR A 518 -15.08 12.66 0.00
CA THR A 518 -14.51 11.35 -0.32
C THR A 518 -14.24 10.60 0.97
N ASN A 519 -14.81 9.41 1.11
CA ASN A 519 -14.44 8.54 2.23
C ASN A 519 -13.03 8.00 1.96
N SER A 520 -12.05 8.48 2.71
CA SER A 520 -10.66 8.07 2.63
C SER A 520 -10.41 6.89 3.58
N ARG A 521 -9.97 5.75 3.03
CA ARG A 521 -9.46 4.64 3.85
C ARG A 521 -8.00 4.38 3.55
N GLN A 522 -7.19 4.22 4.58
CA GLN A 522 -5.83 3.72 4.42
C GLN A 522 -5.89 2.22 4.13
N VAL A 523 -5.44 1.82 2.94
CA VAL A 523 -5.39 0.42 2.54
C VAL A 523 -3.96 -0.07 2.49
N ARG A 524 -3.71 -1.30 2.93
CA ARG A 524 -2.43 -1.98 2.75
C ARG A 524 -2.30 -2.44 1.30
N LEU A 525 -1.65 -1.62 0.48
CA LEU A 525 -1.51 -1.79 -0.95
C LEU A 525 -0.53 -2.92 -1.30
N ALA A 526 0.64 -2.91 -0.69
CA ALA A 526 1.73 -3.81 -1.01
C ALA A 526 2.55 -4.17 0.23
N THR A 527 3.44 -5.14 0.07
CA THR A 527 4.46 -5.49 1.04
C THR A 527 5.82 -5.21 0.42
N GLY A 528 6.67 -4.46 1.11
CA GLY A 528 8.01 -4.10 0.62
C GLY A 528 9.07 -4.17 1.70
N VAL A 529 10.34 -4.17 1.29
CA VAL A 529 11.49 -4.16 2.19
C VAL A 529 12.31 -2.90 1.95
N PHE A 530 12.65 -2.23 3.04
CA PHE A 530 13.28 -0.92 3.08
C PHE A 530 14.42 -0.99 4.11
N PRO A 531 15.66 -1.30 3.68
CA PRO A 531 16.77 -1.56 4.61
C PRO A 531 17.02 -0.44 5.61
N VAL A 532 17.01 0.83 5.17
CA VAL A 532 17.23 1.98 6.06
C VAL A 532 16.04 2.18 7.00
N VAL A 533 14.80 2.08 6.49
CA VAL A 533 13.60 2.16 7.35
C VAL A 533 13.57 1.04 8.39
N SER A 534 14.12 -0.13 8.07
CA SER A 534 14.21 -1.29 9.00
C SER A 534 15.19 -1.06 10.15
N LEU A 535 15.97 0.03 10.15
CA LEU A 535 16.84 0.43 11.26
C LEU A 535 16.10 1.24 12.34
N LEU A 536 14.84 1.62 12.12
CA LEU A 536 14.09 2.37 13.12
C LEU A 536 13.46 1.40 14.12
N ASN A 537 13.84 1.53 15.39
CA ASN A 537 13.25 0.73 16.46
C ASN A 537 11.84 1.18 16.81
N HIS A 538 11.11 0.28 17.46
CA HIS A 538 9.72 0.52 17.84
C HIS A 538 9.57 1.47 19.04
N SER A 539 8.64 2.40 18.93
CA SER A 539 7.92 2.99 20.07
C SER A 539 6.42 2.98 19.77
N CYS A 540 5.60 2.67 20.78
CA CYS A 540 4.15 2.77 20.63
C CYS A 540 3.64 4.22 20.53
N SER A 541 4.51 5.18 20.84
CA SER A 541 4.36 6.62 20.62
C SER A 541 5.63 7.11 19.92
N PRO A 542 5.72 6.95 18.58
CA PRO A 542 6.93 7.22 17.83
C PRO A 542 7.20 8.73 17.71
N ASN A 543 8.47 9.10 17.54
CA ASN A 543 8.84 10.50 17.25
C ASN A 543 8.90 10.79 15.74
N THR A 544 8.58 9.81 14.90
CA THR A 544 8.52 9.93 13.44
C THR A 544 7.14 9.60 12.86
N SER A 545 6.90 10.06 11.64
CA SER A 545 5.79 9.65 10.78
C SER A 545 6.32 9.06 9.50
N VAL A 546 5.63 8.02 9.00
CA VAL A 546 5.91 7.38 7.72
C VAL A 546 4.81 7.72 6.74
N SER A 547 5.19 8.15 5.54
CA SER A 547 4.29 8.28 4.40
C SER A 547 4.86 7.51 3.21
N PHE A 548 3.97 7.00 2.35
CA PHE A 548 4.36 6.26 1.16
C PHE A 548 3.87 6.96 -0.09
N THR A 549 4.75 7.10 -1.07
CA THR A 549 4.39 7.48 -2.44
C THR A 549 4.87 6.37 -3.35
N SER A 550 3.95 5.61 -3.95
CA SER A 550 4.33 4.51 -4.84
C SER A 550 5.21 3.49 -4.08
N THR A 551 6.47 3.30 -4.45
CA THR A 551 7.43 2.41 -3.78
C THR A 551 8.38 3.14 -2.84
N VAL A 552 8.20 4.44 -2.62
CA VAL A 552 9.11 5.26 -1.79
C VAL A 552 8.52 5.44 -0.40
N ALA A 553 9.29 5.10 0.63
CA ALA A 553 9.01 5.43 2.01
C ALA A 553 9.66 6.76 2.37
N THR A 554 8.90 7.65 3.01
CA THR A 554 9.37 8.94 3.50
C THR A 554 9.18 9.01 5.00
N ILE A 555 10.25 9.25 5.74
CA ILE A 555 10.26 9.38 7.20
C ILE A 555 10.49 10.84 7.56
N ARG A 556 9.57 11.41 8.33
CA ARG A 556 9.66 12.78 8.87
C ARG A 556 9.61 12.76 10.38
N ALA A 557 10.21 13.77 11.00
CA ALA A 557 10.03 13.99 12.44
C ALA A 557 8.56 14.43 12.71
N ALA A 558 7.84 13.66 13.52
CA ALA A 558 6.47 14.01 13.92
C ALA A 558 6.46 15.07 15.04
N GLN A 559 7.55 15.15 15.79
CA GLN A 559 7.76 16.04 16.91
C GLN A 559 9.23 16.45 16.98
N GLN A 560 9.57 17.34 17.91
CA GLN A 560 10.96 17.71 18.14
C GLN A 560 11.75 16.50 18.66
N ILE A 561 12.93 16.25 18.08
CA ILE A 561 13.84 15.18 18.52
C ILE A 561 15.14 15.86 18.94
N ALA A 562 15.51 15.73 20.20
CA ALA A 562 16.75 16.30 20.72
C ALA A 562 17.97 15.51 20.22
N LYS A 563 19.10 16.19 20.07
CA LYS A 563 20.38 15.57 19.74
C LYS A 563 20.66 14.36 20.64
N GLY A 564 21.08 13.26 20.02
CA GLY A 564 21.40 11.99 20.71
C GLY A 564 20.20 11.11 21.03
N GLN A 565 18.97 11.58 20.81
CA GLN A 565 17.79 10.71 20.90
C GLN A 565 17.70 9.76 19.70
N GLU A 566 17.14 8.60 19.95
CA GLU A 566 16.87 7.59 18.92
C GLU A 566 15.71 8.01 18.01
N ILE A 567 15.84 7.69 16.72
CA ILE A 567 14.78 7.88 15.73
C ILE A 567 13.89 6.63 15.76
N LEU A 568 12.64 6.81 16.19
CA LEU A 568 11.73 5.72 16.55
C LEU A 568 10.52 5.70 15.61
N HIS A 569 10.11 4.50 15.22
CA HIS A 569 8.94 4.24 14.39
C HIS A 569 7.91 3.35 15.10
N CYS A 570 6.71 3.20 14.56
CA CYS A 570 5.67 2.34 15.13
C CYS A 570 5.41 1.13 14.22
N TYR A 571 5.58 -0.09 14.74
CA TYR A 571 5.45 -1.34 13.98
C TYR A 571 3.99 -1.81 13.78
N GLY A 572 3.04 -0.90 13.96
CA GLY A 572 1.60 -1.16 13.98
C GLY A 572 0.96 -0.90 15.35
N PRO A 573 1.39 -1.60 16.43
CA PRO A 573 0.86 -1.43 17.78
C PRO A 573 1.12 -0.01 18.34
N HIS A 574 0.08 0.81 18.39
CA HIS A 574 0.15 2.23 18.73
C HIS A 574 -0.77 2.58 19.90
N GLU A 575 -0.35 3.49 20.77
CA GLU A 575 -1.10 3.86 22.01
C GLU A 575 -2.53 4.35 21.74
N SER A 576 -2.74 5.13 20.67
CA SER A 576 -4.08 5.65 20.32
C SER A 576 -5.04 4.59 19.76
N ARG A 577 -4.54 3.39 19.40
CA ARG A 577 -5.31 2.35 18.69
C ARG A 577 -5.52 1.08 19.50
N MET A 578 -4.62 0.78 20.44
CA MET A 578 -4.59 -0.50 21.17
C MET A 578 -4.14 -0.26 22.61
N GLY A 579 -4.78 -0.92 23.57
CA GLY A 579 -4.34 -0.90 24.96
C GLY A 579 -3.00 -1.61 25.17
N VAL A 580 -2.29 -1.28 26.27
CA VAL A 580 -0.96 -1.84 26.58
C VAL A 580 -0.89 -3.37 26.47
N ALA A 581 -1.86 -4.14 26.98
CA ALA A 581 -1.82 -5.60 26.95
C ALA A 581 -1.85 -6.16 25.52
N GLU A 582 -2.73 -5.62 24.67
CA GLU A 582 -2.82 -6.02 23.26
C GLU A 582 -1.55 -5.63 22.49
N ARG A 583 -1.01 -4.43 22.74
CA ARG A 583 0.24 -3.99 22.11
C ARG A 583 1.40 -4.92 22.45
N GLN A 584 1.59 -5.23 23.74
CA GLN A 584 2.64 -6.15 24.19
C GLN A 584 2.47 -7.55 23.56
N GLN A 585 1.25 -8.09 23.54
CA GLN A 585 0.98 -9.39 22.93
C GLN A 585 1.35 -9.39 21.44
N ARG A 586 0.93 -8.38 20.67
CA ARG A 586 1.23 -8.28 19.23
C ARG A 586 2.73 -8.13 18.99
N LEU A 587 3.41 -7.26 19.73
CA LEU A 587 4.86 -7.04 19.61
C LEU A 587 5.66 -8.30 19.97
N SER A 588 5.31 -8.96 21.07
CA SER A 588 5.96 -10.18 21.53
C SER A 588 5.73 -11.35 20.56
N SER A 589 4.51 -11.48 20.00
CA SER A 589 4.18 -12.57 19.06
C SER A 589 4.83 -12.41 17.68
N GLN A 590 4.95 -11.19 17.16
CA GLN A 590 5.45 -10.95 15.80
C GLN A 590 6.93 -10.57 15.78
N TYR A 591 7.36 -9.69 16.68
CA TYR A 591 8.71 -9.10 16.70
C TYR A 591 9.57 -9.59 17.87
N PHE A 592 9.02 -10.44 18.75
CA PHE A 592 9.74 -11.16 19.79
C PHE A 592 10.46 -10.28 20.84
N PHE A 593 9.85 -9.16 21.20
CA PHE A 593 10.29 -8.31 22.31
C PHE A 593 9.10 -7.71 23.05
N ASP A 594 9.34 -7.31 24.31
CA ASP A 594 8.40 -6.55 25.12
C ASP A 594 8.78 -5.06 25.09
N CYS A 595 7.82 -4.19 24.79
CA CYS A 595 8.08 -2.76 24.62
C CYS A 595 8.17 -2.05 25.98
N SER A 596 9.23 -1.26 26.15
CA SER A 596 9.48 -0.44 27.34
C SER A 596 9.37 1.06 27.05
N CYS A 597 8.59 1.47 26.03
CA CYS A 597 8.44 2.88 25.71
C CYS A 597 7.67 3.67 26.81
N PRO A 598 7.75 5.01 26.84
CA PRO A 598 7.06 5.83 27.84
C PRO A 598 5.54 5.60 27.89
N ALA A 599 4.90 5.36 26.74
CA ALA A 599 3.47 5.07 26.66
C ALA A 599 3.09 3.78 27.39
N CYS A 600 3.87 2.70 27.18
CA CYS A 600 3.66 1.43 27.87
C CYS A 600 3.80 1.60 29.39
N HIS A 601 4.84 2.31 29.84
CA HIS A 601 5.05 2.59 31.27
C HIS A 601 3.89 3.40 31.89
N ALA A 602 3.44 4.45 31.20
CA ALA A 602 2.38 5.32 31.70
C ALA A 602 1.03 4.58 31.82
N GLU A 603 0.67 3.74 30.84
CA GLU A 603 -0.57 2.97 30.86
C GLU A 603 -0.56 1.85 31.90
N THR A 604 0.58 1.16 32.10
CA THR A 604 0.70 0.14 33.14
C THR A 604 0.44 0.73 34.53
N LEU A 605 0.85 1.98 34.79
CA LEU A 605 0.57 2.67 36.04
C LEU A 605 -0.91 3.12 36.18
N ARG A 606 -1.65 3.24 35.06
CA ARG A 606 -3.02 3.77 35.01
C ARG A 606 -4.11 2.72 34.77
N ALA A 607 -3.77 1.42 34.84
CA ALA A 607 -4.55 0.29 34.34
C ALA A 607 -6.05 0.18 34.76
N ALA A 608 -6.54 1.01 35.66
CA ALA A 608 -7.92 0.97 36.15
C ALA A 608 -8.94 1.83 35.35
N VAL A 609 -8.52 2.74 34.46
CA VAL A 609 -9.45 3.66 33.78
C VAL A 609 -9.49 3.39 32.28
N ALA A 610 -10.67 2.99 31.77
CA ALA A 610 -10.91 2.85 30.34
C ALA A 610 -10.71 4.21 29.63
N PRO A 611 -10.13 4.22 28.42
CA PRO A 611 -9.94 5.47 27.69
C PRO A 611 -11.30 6.10 27.34
N ARG A 612 -11.32 7.42 27.20
CA ARG A 612 -12.58 8.17 27.00
C ARG A 612 -13.31 7.75 25.73
N TRP A 613 -12.59 7.32 24.69
CA TRP A 613 -13.15 6.88 23.42
C TRP A 613 -13.74 5.45 23.40
N GLU A 614 -13.70 4.76 24.54
CA GLU A 614 -14.34 3.45 24.78
C GLU A 614 -15.23 3.47 26.05
N ALA A 615 -15.40 4.65 26.65
CA ALA A 615 -16.06 4.78 27.93
C ALA A 615 -17.59 4.67 27.81
N PHE A 616 -18.18 3.80 28.62
CA PHE A 616 -19.62 3.79 28.85
C PHE A 616 -20.02 4.90 29.82
N CYS A 617 -21.16 5.52 29.58
CA CYS A 617 -21.72 6.58 30.42
C CYS A 617 -23.06 6.17 31.02
N CYS A 618 -23.32 6.67 32.22
CA CYS A 618 -24.60 6.47 32.88
C CYS A 618 -25.73 7.13 32.07
N ASN A 619 -26.80 6.37 31.83
CA ASN A 619 -27.98 6.84 31.10
C ASN A 619 -28.71 8.02 31.78
N THR A 620 -28.51 8.21 33.09
CA THR A 620 -29.25 9.22 33.87
C THR A 620 -28.43 10.50 34.04
N CYS A 621 -27.17 10.39 34.45
CA CYS A 621 -26.33 11.56 34.75
C CYS A 621 -25.19 11.82 33.76
N ARG A 622 -25.05 11.00 32.70
CA ARG A 622 -24.00 11.11 31.66
C ARG A 622 -22.55 10.95 32.14
N VAL A 623 -22.32 10.65 33.42
CA VAL A 623 -20.96 10.45 33.95
C VAL A 623 -20.42 9.06 33.53
N PRO A 624 -19.12 8.94 33.19
CA PRO A 624 -18.50 7.65 32.90
C PRO A 624 -18.72 6.62 34.00
N MET A 625 -18.95 5.37 33.60
CA MET A 625 -19.14 4.25 34.52
C MET A 625 -17.83 3.49 34.72
N GLN A 626 -17.61 2.97 35.93
CA GLN A 626 -16.40 2.26 36.35
C GLN A 626 -16.72 0.90 36.96
N GLY A 627 -15.82 -0.07 36.79
CA GLY A 627 -15.95 -1.44 37.26
C GLY A 627 -15.54 -2.46 36.19
N ASN A 628 -15.54 -3.74 36.59
CA ASN A 628 -15.22 -4.86 35.70
C ASN A 628 -16.51 -5.49 35.15
N ASP A 629 -17.17 -6.37 35.90
CA ASP A 629 -18.36 -7.09 35.42
C ASP A 629 -19.65 -6.27 35.57
N VAL A 630 -19.75 -5.53 36.67
CA VAL A 630 -20.83 -4.58 36.93
C VAL A 630 -20.24 -3.18 36.94
N LEU A 631 -20.69 -2.37 35.99
CA LEU A 631 -20.30 -0.97 35.89
C LEU A 631 -21.20 -0.15 36.79
N SER A 632 -20.60 0.59 37.71
CA SER A 632 -21.26 1.54 38.59
C SER A 632 -20.98 2.96 38.13
N CYS A 633 -21.96 3.85 38.27
CA CYS A 633 -21.74 5.24 37.95
C CYS A 633 -20.71 5.86 38.91
N SER A 634 -19.70 6.56 38.36
CA SER A 634 -18.65 7.20 39.18
C SER A 634 -19.15 8.43 39.95
N ASN A 635 -20.39 8.87 39.71
CA ASN A 635 -21.00 9.97 40.44
C ASN A 635 -21.58 9.44 41.76
N GLU A 636 -21.06 9.93 42.90
CA GLU A 636 -21.48 9.54 44.25
C GLU A 636 -22.99 9.72 44.50
N SER A 637 -23.62 10.69 43.83
CA SER A 637 -25.07 10.94 43.93
C SER A 637 -25.94 10.00 43.09
N CYS A 638 -25.34 9.10 42.32
CA CYS A 638 -26.02 8.25 41.34
C CYS A 638 -25.78 6.76 41.62
N THR A 639 -26.82 6.06 42.09
CA THR A 639 -26.75 4.63 42.42
C THR A 639 -26.94 3.70 41.22
N ASN A 640 -26.86 4.21 40.00
CA ASN A 640 -27.06 3.39 38.80
C ASN A 640 -25.88 2.46 38.58
N SER A 641 -26.19 1.17 38.43
CA SER A 641 -25.25 0.13 38.02
C SER A 641 -25.85 -0.74 36.91
N VAL A 642 -25.02 -1.21 36.00
CA VAL A 642 -25.45 -2.08 34.89
C VAL A 642 -24.37 -3.11 34.60
N SER A 643 -24.77 -4.31 34.20
CA SER A 643 -23.83 -5.34 33.72
C SER A 643 -23.08 -4.82 32.49
N ARG A 644 -21.76 -5.02 32.48
CA ARG A 644 -20.89 -4.69 31.34
C ARG A 644 -21.32 -5.44 30.09
N ASP A 645 -21.62 -6.74 30.20
CA ASP A 645 -22.07 -7.57 29.09
C ASP A 645 -23.32 -6.99 28.42
N ARG A 646 -24.28 -6.50 29.21
CA ARG A 646 -25.48 -5.85 28.67
C ARG A 646 -25.16 -4.60 27.85
N LEU A 647 -24.18 -3.80 28.27
CA LEU A 647 -23.74 -2.62 27.51
C LEU A 647 -22.93 -3.00 26.26
N VAL A 648 -22.10 -4.04 26.35
CA VAL A 648 -21.36 -4.60 25.21
C VAL A 648 -22.32 -5.14 24.15
N SER A 649 -23.35 -5.91 24.52
CA SER A 649 -24.37 -6.39 23.58
C SER A 649 -25.11 -5.22 22.90
N ARG A 650 -25.48 -4.19 23.67
CA ARG A 650 -26.09 -2.96 23.10
C ARG A 650 -25.15 -2.23 22.14
N LEU A 651 -23.85 -2.20 22.44
CA LEU A 651 -22.84 -1.61 21.56
C LEU A 651 -22.73 -2.39 20.25
N GLN A 652 -22.75 -3.73 20.31
CA GLN A 652 -22.72 -4.58 19.12
C GLN A 652 -23.96 -4.37 18.24
N ASP A 653 -25.15 -4.32 18.83
CA ASP A 653 -26.40 -4.02 18.11
C ASP A 653 -26.33 -2.64 17.42
N LEU A 654 -25.83 -1.63 18.14
CA LEU A 654 -25.63 -0.29 17.59
C LEU A 654 -24.64 -0.29 16.43
N GLN A 655 -23.49 -0.96 16.55
CA GLN A 655 -22.49 -1.07 15.48
C GLN A 655 -23.08 -1.73 14.22
N GLN A 656 -23.96 -2.74 14.39
CA GLN A 656 -24.66 -3.37 13.28
C GLN A 656 -25.65 -2.42 12.57
N GLN A 657 -26.31 -1.54 13.32
CA GLN A 657 -27.17 -0.50 12.76
C GLN A 657 -26.36 0.56 12.01
N VAL A 658 -25.25 1.04 12.58
CA VAL A 658 -24.31 1.97 11.91
C VAL A 658 -23.79 1.38 10.61
N HIS A 659 -23.38 0.11 10.61
CA HIS A 659 -22.93 -0.58 9.41
C HIS A 659 -24.03 -0.66 8.32
N THR A 660 -25.30 -0.78 8.72
CA THR A 660 -26.44 -0.79 7.80
C THR A 660 -26.67 0.59 7.19
N ALA A 661 -26.57 1.67 7.98
CA ALA A 661 -26.66 3.02 7.47
C ALA A 661 -25.49 3.37 6.53
N GLN A 662 -24.27 2.91 6.82
CA GLN A 662 -23.13 3.06 5.91
C GLN A 662 -23.34 2.35 4.57
N LYS A 663 -24.08 1.22 4.53
CA LYS A 663 -24.48 0.60 3.26
C LYS A 663 -25.45 1.47 2.46
N LEU A 664 -26.38 2.15 3.12
CA LEU A 664 -27.30 3.09 2.46
C LEU A 664 -26.55 4.25 1.80
N LEU A 665 -25.51 4.80 2.47
CA LEU A 665 -24.65 5.83 1.88
C LEU A 665 -23.93 5.34 0.62
N ARG A 666 -23.39 4.10 0.66
CA ARG A 666 -22.76 3.49 -0.52
C ARG A 666 -23.73 3.20 -1.66
N SER A 667 -25.03 3.13 -1.38
CA SER A 667 -26.11 2.94 -2.35
C SER A 667 -26.80 4.24 -2.75
N ASP A 668 -26.21 5.40 -2.46
CA ASP A 668 -26.73 6.74 -2.81
C ASP A 668 -28.14 7.03 -2.26
N ARG A 669 -28.38 6.65 -0.99
CA ARG A 669 -29.65 6.88 -0.28
C ARG A 669 -29.43 7.74 0.97
N PRO A 670 -29.02 9.01 0.84
CA PRO A 670 -28.58 9.84 1.96
C PRO A 670 -29.69 10.13 2.97
N GLU A 671 -30.94 10.37 2.56
CA GLU A 671 -32.02 10.72 3.50
C GLU A 671 -32.34 9.56 4.45
N GLN A 672 -32.34 8.34 3.93
CA GLN A 672 -32.57 7.15 4.76
C GLN A 672 -31.39 6.86 5.68
N ALA A 673 -30.17 7.10 5.20
CA ALA A 673 -28.97 7.00 6.02
C ALA A 673 -29.02 8.01 7.17
N ILE A 674 -29.43 9.27 6.93
CA ILE A 674 -29.60 10.30 7.96
C ILE A 674 -30.61 9.85 9.00
N GLN A 675 -31.79 9.38 8.59
CA GLN A 675 -32.82 8.93 9.53
C GLN A 675 -32.28 7.82 10.46
N GLN A 676 -31.61 6.82 9.89
CA GLN A 676 -31.02 5.74 10.68
C GLN A 676 -29.87 6.21 11.57
N LEU A 677 -28.98 7.07 11.07
CA LEU A 677 -27.83 7.56 11.83
C LEU A 677 -28.25 8.48 12.98
N LEU A 678 -29.31 9.29 12.83
CA LEU A 678 -29.87 10.09 13.92
C LEU A 678 -30.54 9.21 15.00
N GLU A 679 -31.11 8.06 14.62
CA GLU A 679 -31.57 7.05 15.59
C GLU A 679 -30.38 6.41 16.31
N CYS A 680 -29.34 6.01 15.58
CA CYS A 680 -28.10 5.50 16.15
C CYS A 680 -27.44 6.51 17.09
N GLN A 681 -27.37 7.80 16.73
CA GLN A 681 -26.79 8.87 17.55
C GLN A 681 -27.53 8.99 18.90
N ARG A 682 -28.87 9.09 18.88
CA ARG A 682 -29.68 9.13 20.10
C ARG A 682 -29.49 7.88 20.95
N ALA A 683 -29.42 6.71 20.31
CA ALA A 683 -29.17 5.45 21.01
C ALA A 683 -27.76 5.41 21.64
N ALA A 684 -26.73 5.88 20.93
CA ALA A 684 -25.35 5.94 21.35
C ALA A 684 -25.17 6.91 22.54
N GLU A 685 -25.66 8.13 22.39
CA GLU A 685 -25.61 9.16 23.42
C GLU A 685 -26.18 8.65 24.75
N ASN A 686 -27.20 7.78 24.73
CA ASN A 686 -27.83 7.19 25.92
C ASN A 686 -26.90 6.37 26.83
N PHE A 687 -25.78 5.85 26.33
CA PHE A 687 -24.89 4.99 27.13
C PHE A 687 -23.41 5.05 26.78
N LEU A 688 -23.01 5.85 25.79
CA LEU A 688 -21.62 6.06 25.39
C LEU A 688 -21.16 7.48 25.76
N SER A 689 -19.86 7.66 25.99
CA SER A 689 -19.26 8.98 26.12
C SER A 689 -19.37 9.78 24.82
N ALA A 690 -19.37 11.11 24.91
CA ALA A 690 -19.39 11.99 23.72
C ALA A 690 -18.15 11.78 22.81
N GLU A 691 -17.04 11.30 23.39
CA GLU A 691 -15.79 11.04 22.70
C GLU A 691 -15.69 9.58 22.20
N HIS A 692 -16.74 8.77 22.30
CA HIS A 692 -16.70 7.35 21.95
C HIS A 692 -16.48 7.14 20.44
N THR A 693 -15.66 6.16 20.06
CA THR A 693 -15.29 5.89 18.65
C THR A 693 -16.51 5.70 17.75
N VAL A 694 -17.49 4.89 18.20
CA VAL A 694 -18.76 4.67 17.46
C VAL A 694 -19.57 5.96 17.27
N LEU A 695 -19.51 6.92 18.20
CA LEU A 695 -20.10 8.24 17.94
C LEU A 695 -19.36 8.95 16.82
N GLY A 696 -18.02 8.95 16.82
CA GLY A 696 -17.23 9.48 15.70
C GLY A 696 -17.63 8.88 14.34
N GLU A 697 -17.83 7.56 14.26
CA GLU A 697 -18.31 6.89 13.05
C GLU A 697 -19.73 7.32 12.61
N ILE A 698 -20.61 7.59 13.58
CA ILE A 698 -21.96 8.11 13.32
C ILE A 698 -21.89 9.56 12.82
N GLU A 699 -21.08 10.40 13.46
CA GLU A 699 -20.88 11.81 13.07
C GLU A 699 -20.27 11.90 11.66
N ASP A 700 -19.27 11.08 11.33
CA ASP A 700 -18.70 10.96 9.98
C ASP A 700 -19.75 10.56 8.94
N GLY A 701 -20.59 9.57 9.28
CA GLY A 701 -21.68 9.14 8.41
C GLY A 701 -22.71 10.24 8.16
N LEU A 702 -23.07 11.01 9.19
CA LEU A 702 -24.00 12.14 9.08
C LEU A 702 -23.39 13.27 8.25
N ALA A 703 -22.12 13.61 8.49
CA ALA A 703 -21.39 14.61 7.73
C ALA A 703 -21.39 14.29 6.23
N GLN A 704 -21.09 13.03 5.88
CA GLN A 704 -21.13 12.53 4.52
C GLN A 704 -22.53 12.68 3.90
N ALA A 705 -23.57 12.23 4.62
CA ALA A 705 -24.92 12.23 4.11
C ALA A 705 -25.44 13.65 3.83
N TYR A 706 -25.19 14.60 4.75
CA TYR A 706 -25.58 15.99 4.57
C TYR A 706 -24.81 16.68 3.45
N ALA A 707 -23.53 16.38 3.25
CA ALA A 707 -22.79 16.93 2.12
C ALA A 707 -23.26 16.38 0.78
N THR A 708 -23.66 15.10 0.70
CA THR A 708 -24.31 14.55 -0.49
C THR A 708 -25.61 15.29 -0.81
N LEU A 709 -26.34 15.76 0.21
CA LEU A 709 -27.54 16.60 0.04
C LEU A 709 -27.24 18.10 -0.18
N GLY A 710 -25.97 18.52 -0.14
CA GLY A 710 -25.58 19.93 -0.24
C GLY A 710 -25.87 20.77 1.02
N ASP A 711 -26.23 20.14 2.15
CA ASP A 711 -26.37 20.82 3.44
C ASP A 711 -25.00 20.94 4.12
N TRP A 712 -24.21 21.89 3.64
CA TRP A 712 -22.86 22.16 4.12
C TRP A 712 -22.80 22.56 5.59
N ARG A 713 -23.85 23.23 6.08
CA ARG A 713 -23.90 23.70 7.47
C ARG A 713 -24.05 22.54 8.44
N GLN A 714 -24.99 21.62 8.17
CA GLN A 714 -25.13 20.41 8.99
C GLN A 714 -23.90 19.51 8.85
N SER A 715 -23.39 19.35 7.63
CA SER A 715 -22.18 18.56 7.39
C SER A 715 -21.00 19.07 8.24
N ALA A 716 -20.72 20.38 8.21
CA ALA A 716 -19.63 20.98 9.00
C ALA A 716 -19.82 20.77 10.51
N ALA A 717 -21.04 20.88 11.02
CA ALA A 717 -21.33 20.65 12.44
C ALA A 717 -21.04 19.20 12.87
N HIS A 718 -21.33 18.23 12.01
CA HIS A 718 -21.03 16.82 12.26
C HIS A 718 -19.52 16.52 12.15
N VAL A 719 -18.82 17.09 11.16
CA VAL A 719 -17.35 16.97 11.09
C VAL A 719 -16.68 17.56 12.34
N GLN A 720 -17.15 18.70 12.85
CA GLN A 720 -16.62 19.29 14.08
C GLN A 720 -16.78 18.38 15.32
N LYS A 721 -17.87 17.62 15.39
CA LYS A 721 -18.06 16.63 16.47
C LYS A 721 -17.16 15.41 16.27
N SER A 722 -17.01 14.93 15.04
CA SER A 722 -16.06 13.88 14.71
C SER A 722 -14.63 14.28 15.09
N LEU A 723 -14.23 15.52 14.78
CA LEU A 723 -12.93 16.08 15.16
C LEU A 723 -12.65 16.00 16.67
N GLN A 724 -13.65 16.23 17.53
CA GLN A 724 -13.50 16.09 18.98
C GLN A 724 -13.20 14.65 19.40
N VAL A 725 -13.87 13.68 18.77
CA VAL A 725 -13.64 12.24 19.00
C VAL A 725 -12.23 11.85 18.55
N VAL A 726 -11.81 12.29 17.35
CA VAL A 726 -10.48 12.02 16.80
C VAL A 726 -9.40 12.67 17.68
N GLU A 727 -9.62 13.88 18.18
CA GLU A 727 -8.64 14.62 18.99
C GLU A 727 -8.46 13.96 20.35
N ALA A 728 -9.56 13.56 20.99
CA ALA A 728 -9.50 12.84 22.26
C ALA A 728 -8.71 11.53 22.13
N ARG A 729 -8.82 10.84 20.99
CA ARG A 729 -8.19 9.54 20.76
C ARG A 729 -6.73 9.63 20.29
N HIS A 730 -6.43 10.51 19.33
CA HIS A 730 -5.13 10.58 18.66
C HIS A 730 -4.27 11.76 19.11
N GLY A 731 -4.86 12.75 19.78
CA GLY A 731 -4.23 14.00 20.15
C GLY A 731 -4.29 15.07 19.03
N PRO A 732 -4.12 16.35 19.39
CA PRO A 732 -4.36 17.52 18.53
C PRO A 732 -3.33 17.72 17.41
N SER A 733 -2.22 16.99 17.43
CA SER A 733 -1.14 17.10 16.44
C SER A 733 -0.91 15.77 15.71
N SER A 734 -1.93 14.92 15.67
CA SER A 734 -1.88 13.64 14.96
C SER A 734 -2.21 13.81 13.49
N VAL A 735 -1.73 12.88 12.66
CA VAL A 735 -2.05 12.89 11.22
C VAL A 735 -3.55 12.69 10.99
N GLU A 736 -4.21 11.92 11.87
CA GLU A 736 -5.66 11.69 11.85
C GLU A 736 -6.45 13.00 12.01
N ILE A 737 -5.99 13.90 12.88
CA ILE A 737 -6.57 15.26 12.98
C ILE A 737 -6.33 16.07 11.71
N GLY A 738 -5.16 15.93 11.09
CA GLY A 738 -4.88 16.57 9.80
C GLY A 738 -5.90 16.18 8.73
N HIS A 739 -6.20 14.88 8.60
CA HIS A 739 -7.20 14.38 7.66
C HIS A 739 -8.63 14.83 7.99
N GLU A 740 -9.00 14.87 9.27
CA GLU A 740 -10.34 15.31 9.66
C GLU A 740 -10.54 16.82 9.44
N LEU A 741 -9.50 17.62 9.70
CA LEU A 741 -9.49 19.05 9.36
C LEU A 741 -9.51 19.28 7.85
N PHE A 742 -8.88 18.39 7.07
CA PHE A 742 -8.94 18.44 5.60
C PHE A 742 -10.38 18.24 5.10
N LYS A 743 -11.11 17.24 5.62
CA LYS A 743 -12.55 17.08 5.33
C LYS A 743 -13.35 18.32 5.73
N LEU A 744 -13.10 18.87 6.92
CA LEU A 744 -13.78 20.09 7.38
C LEU A 744 -13.52 21.27 6.43
N ALA A 745 -12.28 21.43 5.97
CA ALA A 745 -11.89 22.45 5.01
C ALA A 745 -12.64 22.28 3.68
N GLN A 746 -12.74 21.07 3.15
CA GLN A 746 -13.52 20.78 1.93
C GLN A 746 -15.00 21.13 2.10
N VAL A 747 -15.62 20.74 3.22
CA VAL A 747 -17.04 21.03 3.51
C VAL A 747 -17.29 22.53 3.62
N LEU A 748 -16.46 23.26 4.36
CA LEU A 748 -16.60 24.71 4.55
C LEU A 748 -16.31 25.49 3.25
N PHE A 749 -15.34 25.03 2.46
CA PHE A 749 -15.02 25.59 1.14
C PHE A 749 -16.23 25.50 0.20
N ASN A 750 -16.84 24.31 0.08
CA ASN A 750 -18.04 24.11 -0.75
C ASN A 750 -19.27 24.84 -0.20
N GLY A 751 -19.35 24.99 1.13
CA GLY A 751 -20.39 25.80 1.80
C GLY A 751 -20.20 27.31 1.71
N LEU A 752 -19.12 27.80 1.07
CA LEU A 752 -18.76 29.22 0.99
C LEU A 752 -18.63 29.92 2.36
N ALA A 753 -18.34 29.17 3.42
CA ALA A 753 -18.05 29.69 4.74
C ALA A 753 -16.59 30.17 4.81
N VAL A 754 -16.27 31.25 4.08
CA VAL A 754 -14.89 31.65 3.76
C VAL A 754 -13.98 31.81 4.99
N PRO A 755 -14.38 32.53 6.07
CA PRO A 755 -13.52 32.68 7.25
C PRO A 755 -13.21 31.34 7.93
N GLU A 756 -14.22 30.50 8.12
CA GLU A 756 -14.11 29.19 8.76
C GLU A 756 -13.31 28.22 7.89
N ALA A 757 -13.53 28.25 6.57
CA ALA A 757 -12.78 27.45 5.61
C ALA A 757 -11.30 27.80 5.65
N LEU A 758 -10.94 29.09 5.66
CA LEU A 758 -9.55 29.53 5.76
C LEU A 758 -8.90 29.05 7.06
N ASP A 759 -9.58 29.17 8.21
CA ASP A 759 -9.07 28.67 9.50
C ASP A 759 -8.85 27.16 9.49
N ALA A 760 -9.81 26.38 8.97
CA ALA A 760 -9.68 24.93 8.83
C ALA A 760 -8.52 24.55 7.89
N ILE A 761 -8.37 25.25 6.76
CA ILE A 761 -7.27 25.03 5.80
C ILE A 761 -5.91 25.26 6.47
N TRP A 762 -5.73 26.37 7.20
CA TRP A 762 -4.46 26.65 7.88
C TRP A 762 -4.10 25.60 8.94
N LYS A 763 -5.09 25.14 9.71
CA LYS A 763 -4.88 24.10 10.72
C LYS A 763 -4.54 22.75 10.06
N ALA A 764 -5.28 22.37 9.02
CA ALA A 764 -5.03 21.13 8.27
C ALA A 764 -3.64 21.13 7.64
N GLU A 765 -3.28 22.21 6.91
CA GLU A 765 -1.99 22.32 6.24
C GLU A 765 -0.84 22.24 7.25
N LYS A 766 -0.94 22.94 8.39
CA LYS A 766 0.11 22.93 9.42
C LYS A 766 0.41 21.51 9.91
N ILE A 767 -0.61 20.67 10.10
CA ILE A 767 -0.47 19.31 10.61
C ILE A 767 -0.01 18.37 9.48
N LEU A 768 -0.69 18.38 8.33
CA LEU A 768 -0.36 17.49 7.21
C LEU A 768 1.02 17.77 6.61
N LEU A 769 1.50 19.02 6.66
CA LEU A 769 2.87 19.36 6.23
C LEU A 769 3.93 18.66 7.10
N VAL A 770 3.67 18.47 8.40
CA VAL A 770 4.58 17.77 9.30
C VAL A 770 4.62 16.27 8.99
N HIS A 771 3.46 15.65 8.79
CA HIS A 771 3.35 14.19 8.65
C HIS A 771 3.53 13.68 7.22
N CYS A 772 2.92 14.35 6.24
CA CYS A 772 2.86 13.92 4.84
C CYS A 772 3.83 14.72 3.96
N GLY A 773 4.14 15.96 4.37
CA GLY A 773 5.00 16.85 3.62
C GLY A 773 4.29 17.60 2.48
N PRO A 774 5.02 18.53 1.83
CA PRO A 774 4.47 19.43 0.82
C PRO A 774 4.11 18.75 -0.52
N GLU A 775 4.61 17.54 -0.78
CA GLU A 775 4.29 16.75 -1.97
C GLU A 775 2.96 15.99 -1.86
N SER A 776 2.32 15.98 -0.69
CA SER A 776 1.02 15.33 -0.50
C SER A 776 -0.08 15.98 -1.34
N ASP A 777 -0.89 15.17 -2.01
CA ASP A 777 -2.06 15.63 -2.78
C ASP A 777 -2.99 16.49 -1.91
N GLU A 778 -3.21 16.11 -0.65
CA GLU A 778 -4.06 16.87 0.29
C GLU A 778 -3.48 18.26 0.60
N VAL A 779 -2.16 18.36 0.77
CA VAL A 779 -1.48 19.65 1.02
C VAL A 779 -1.55 20.55 -0.21
N GLN A 780 -1.41 19.97 -1.41
CA GLN A 780 -1.58 20.72 -2.66
C GLN A 780 -3.02 21.21 -2.82
N GLU A 781 -4.01 20.36 -2.59
CA GLU A 781 -5.43 20.73 -2.66
C GLU A 781 -5.77 21.85 -1.66
N LEU A 782 -5.30 21.76 -0.41
CA LEU A 782 -5.48 22.81 0.59
C LEU A 782 -4.92 24.17 0.12
N ARG A 783 -3.74 24.16 -0.53
CA ARG A 783 -3.12 25.37 -1.07
C ARG A 783 -3.90 25.95 -2.24
N GLU A 784 -4.43 25.10 -3.11
CA GLU A 784 -5.29 25.51 -4.23
C GLU A 784 -6.61 26.10 -3.73
N MET A 785 -7.28 25.44 -2.79
CA MET A 785 -8.50 25.97 -2.14
C MET A 785 -8.23 27.33 -1.48
N ARG A 786 -7.11 27.46 -0.75
CA ARG A 786 -6.72 28.75 -0.15
C ARG A 786 -6.50 29.82 -1.21
N SER A 787 -5.78 29.49 -2.28
CA SER A 787 -5.53 30.44 -3.37
C SER A 787 -6.84 30.91 -4.01
N CYS A 788 -7.81 30.02 -4.18
CA CYS A 788 -9.14 30.34 -4.71
C CYS A 788 -9.91 31.28 -3.78
N LEU A 789 -9.92 31.03 -2.47
CA LEU A 789 -10.62 31.88 -1.49
C LEU A 789 -9.98 33.26 -1.28
N LEU A 790 -8.67 33.38 -1.50
CA LEU A 790 -7.92 34.64 -1.34
C LEU A 790 -7.86 35.48 -2.63
N ASP A 791 -8.23 34.92 -3.79
CA ASP A 791 -8.27 35.68 -5.03
C ASP A 791 -9.39 36.73 -4.96
N SER A 792 -9.01 37.98 -5.21
CA SER A 792 -9.91 39.13 -5.36
C SER A 792 -11.04 38.93 -6.38
N SER A 793 -10.89 38.00 -7.32
CA SER A 793 -11.92 37.64 -8.31
C SER A 793 -13.02 36.73 -7.76
N PHE A 794 -12.89 36.21 -6.53
CA PHE A 794 -13.86 35.31 -5.91
C PHE A 794 -15.14 36.04 -5.50
N THR A 795 -16.13 36.09 -6.38
CA THR A 795 -17.53 36.39 -6.02
C THR A 795 -18.24 35.11 -5.59
N PRO A 796 -18.69 34.97 -4.33
CA PRO A 796 -19.51 33.83 -3.92
C PRO A 796 -20.82 33.86 -4.71
N VAL A 797 -20.97 32.93 -5.65
CA VAL A 797 -22.26 32.69 -6.31
C VAL A 797 -23.17 32.09 -5.24
N ARG A 798 -24.11 32.90 -4.71
CA ARG A 798 -25.12 32.38 -3.78
C ARG A 798 -25.81 31.16 -4.41
N PRO A 799 -26.10 30.10 -3.64
CA PRO A 799 -26.90 29.00 -4.16
C PRO A 799 -28.22 29.56 -4.68
N LEU A 800 -28.65 29.13 -5.87
CA LEU A 800 -30.03 29.29 -6.30
C LEU A 800 -30.89 28.56 -5.27
N VAL A 801 -31.55 29.32 -4.39
CA VAL A 801 -32.55 28.82 -3.43
C VAL A 801 -33.72 28.22 -4.19
#